data_AF-A0AAJ1RS20-F1
#
_entry.id   AF-A0AAJ1RS20-F1
#
_cell.length_a   1.000
_cell.length_b   1.000
_cell.length_c   1.000
_cell.angle_alpha   90.00
_cell.angle_beta   90.00
_cell.angle_gamma   90.00
#
_symmetry.space_group_name_H-M   'P 1'
#
loop_
_entity.id
_entity.type
_entity.pdbx_description
1 polymer ?
#
loop_
_entity_poly.entity_id
_entity_poly.type
_entity_poly.pdbx_seq_one_letter_code
_entity_poly.pdbx_strand_id
1 'polypeptide(L)'
;MIDPSKIIRARREMTASHPRFERNEEDAAEGGCGVVGLACEVPVAGRHLFDSLEQMRNRGNGKGGGVAMVGLDANQFGVDESILANSYLYSVAYLNSAVRDAVEESFIHPNFHVDHVHEMPALATWKEDLPSLDTRPPDVVCYFLRPRESSLDEFVSTKLQEIIDPKDKEAATQEFVFHVTHSLNVEFYAKDGRTDAFVLSHGRDLLILKIVGYAEDVIRYYSLEDMTAHVWIGHHRYPTRGRVTHPGGAHPFGQGIDCALVHNGDFSNYVSVKDYLAQRGMEPLFFTDTEVGALAFDLHRRVYGYSMEHVIESLAPTSELDYVMLPEDKQEVYSAIQRTHIHGSPDGPWFFIIAQSEGSTHRLIGITDTSMLRPQVFAYQRGEVGIAFCGSEKQVIDAVLDSLASEDRRFWRRADQYWNARGGSYTDGGAFLFDVVRREDGSKELVMTNKFGDVVDTHPPGDYMSIFATEESPLGFSDTDPVLAYQSVLEALPHMSWPEALATIEAIEENASSAGREWSWKVLTLLLDRMYDTGSLRRSRWLDSVEASLIRTTYAARHQPCDGFIGQMAPGHRPSPTSDIQRIVVDARPYPPEGTDSLALELVALHEAGWKRFVILHCRGHRFIGNGFGPDTSNVEIDVLGAVGDYLGSGSDGMRITMHGNAQDQVAQIHKSGELVVHGDVGQCYGYGAKGGRLFVLGNAAGRPMINAVGSPKVIINGTALDYLAESFMAGDPLEGGGFVVINGMMFDQRGEMLSLETPYPGGNLFSLASGGAIYVRDPYKRLSDSQLNGGAFTEMTDLDWAVVEPLLQRNEEHFGIPLQRLLTVDGEVANPAEVYRKIIPVKSKTLHAEAAWAGHAD
;
A
#
# COMPACT_ATOMS: atom_id res chain seq x y z
N MET A 1 -36.24 8.20 3.59
CA MET A 1 -35.29 8.05 2.49
C MET A 1 -36.10 8.17 1.22
N ILE A 2 -35.67 9.06 0.31
CA ILE A 2 -36.23 9.18 -1.04
C ILE A 2 -36.19 7.80 -1.69
N ASP A 3 -37.27 7.39 -2.36
CA ASP A 3 -37.27 6.14 -3.11
C ASP A 3 -36.16 6.19 -4.20
N PRO A 4 -35.15 5.31 -4.17
CA PRO A 4 -34.07 5.31 -5.15
C PRO A 4 -34.56 5.22 -6.60
N SER A 5 -35.74 4.64 -6.84
CA SER A 5 -36.35 4.56 -8.16
C SER A 5 -36.65 5.94 -8.77
N LYS A 6 -36.92 6.95 -7.93
CA LYS A 6 -37.21 8.32 -8.34
C LYS A 6 -35.95 9.05 -8.78
N ILE A 7 -34.86 8.89 -8.02
CA ILE A 7 -33.53 9.40 -8.36
C ILE A 7 -33.07 8.78 -9.68
N ILE A 8 -33.12 7.44 -9.81
CA ILE A 8 -32.72 6.74 -11.03
C ILE A 8 -33.55 7.18 -12.24
N ARG A 9 -34.86 7.38 -12.07
CA ARG A 9 -35.72 7.90 -13.15
C ARG A 9 -35.29 9.31 -13.56
N ALA A 10 -35.07 10.21 -12.60
CA ALA A 10 -34.62 11.58 -12.88
C ALA A 10 -33.28 11.59 -13.64
N ARG A 11 -32.32 10.76 -13.23
CA ARG A 11 -31.03 10.59 -13.92
C ARG A 11 -31.18 10.04 -15.33
N ARG A 12 -32.04 9.05 -15.54
CA ARG A 12 -32.35 8.52 -16.89
C ARG A 12 -32.96 9.58 -17.80
N GLU A 13 -33.89 10.39 -17.28
CA GLU A 13 -34.49 11.49 -18.04
C GLU A 13 -33.46 12.57 -18.41
N MET A 14 -32.55 12.91 -17.48
CA MET A 14 -31.44 13.83 -17.74
C MET A 14 -30.52 13.27 -18.84
N THR A 15 -30.03 12.04 -18.66
CA THR A 15 -29.11 11.40 -19.60
C THR A 15 -29.74 11.25 -20.98
N ALA A 16 -31.01 10.84 -21.07
CA ALA A 16 -31.72 10.73 -22.35
C ALA A 16 -31.90 12.07 -23.09
N SER A 17 -31.80 13.20 -22.37
CA SER A 17 -31.83 14.54 -22.97
C SER A 17 -30.48 15.01 -23.49
N HIS A 18 -29.39 14.34 -23.10
CA HIS A 18 -28.04 14.67 -23.52
C HIS A 18 -27.65 13.96 -24.82
N PRO A 19 -26.69 14.50 -25.59
CA PRO A 19 -26.07 13.79 -26.70
C PRO A 19 -25.49 12.46 -26.22
N ARG A 20 -25.47 11.44 -27.09
CA ARG A 20 -24.71 10.22 -26.79
C ARG A 20 -23.24 10.47 -27.05
N PHE A 21 -22.41 10.09 -26.08
CA PHE A 21 -20.97 10.21 -26.19
C PHE A 21 -20.38 8.83 -26.53
N GLU A 22 -19.77 8.71 -27.70
CA GLU A 22 -19.06 7.50 -28.09
C GLU A 22 -17.59 7.62 -27.66
N ARG A 23 -17.09 6.57 -26.99
CA ARG A 23 -15.68 6.46 -26.62
C ARG A 23 -14.88 6.19 -27.90
N ASN A 24 -13.93 7.05 -28.24
CA ASN A 24 -12.94 6.67 -29.26
C ASN A 24 -11.95 5.68 -28.64
N GLU A 25 -11.53 4.65 -29.39
CA GLU A 25 -10.53 3.69 -28.89
C GLU A 25 -9.19 4.36 -28.50
N GLU A 26 -8.88 5.53 -29.07
CA GLU A 26 -7.70 6.33 -28.73
C GLU A 26 -7.79 7.00 -27.34
N ASP A 27 -9.01 7.20 -26.81
CA ASP A 27 -9.28 7.80 -25.49
C ASP A 27 -9.26 6.75 -24.37
N ALA A 28 -9.20 5.46 -24.72
CA ALA A 28 -9.08 4.36 -23.78
C ALA A 28 -7.64 4.26 -23.27
N ALA A 29 -7.46 4.33 -21.95
CA ALA A 29 -6.14 4.29 -21.33
C ALA A 29 -6.15 3.42 -20.08
N GLU A 30 -5.43 2.30 -20.11
CA GLU A 30 -5.27 1.32 -19.01
C GLU A 30 -3.93 1.57 -18.29
N GLY A 31 -3.64 1.00 -17.11
CA GLY A 31 -2.25 0.88 -16.63
C GLY A 31 -1.97 1.06 -15.13
N GLY A 32 -0.76 0.68 -14.72
CA GLY A 32 -0.37 0.62 -13.30
C GLY A 32 0.00 1.98 -12.72
N CYS A 33 -0.57 2.34 -11.56
CA CYS A 33 -0.39 3.66 -10.98
C CYS A 33 0.43 3.61 -9.68
N GLY A 34 0.91 4.76 -9.25
CA GLY A 34 1.40 4.97 -7.89
C GLY A 34 0.35 5.72 -7.08
N VAL A 35 0.11 5.29 -5.82
CA VAL A 35 -0.83 5.96 -4.91
C VAL A 35 -0.31 6.09 -3.49
N VAL A 36 -0.64 7.22 -2.87
CA VAL A 36 -0.52 7.43 -1.43
C VAL A 36 -1.76 8.15 -0.91
N GLY A 37 -2.25 7.73 0.24
CA GLY A 37 -3.29 8.40 1.01
C GLY A 37 -2.91 8.44 2.49
N LEU A 38 -3.23 9.53 3.18
CA LEU A 38 -3.03 9.67 4.62
C LEU A 38 -4.25 10.29 5.29
N ALA A 39 -4.47 9.95 6.56
CA ALA A 39 -5.44 10.57 7.46
C ALA A 39 -4.77 10.88 8.79
N CYS A 40 -4.86 12.12 9.26
CA CYS A 40 -4.17 12.60 10.46
C CYS A 40 -5.09 13.43 11.37
N GLU A 41 -4.90 13.29 12.68
CA GLU A 41 -5.64 14.04 13.70
C GLU A 41 -5.35 15.54 13.65
N VAL A 42 -4.18 15.94 13.13
CA VAL A 42 -3.82 17.34 12.90
C VAL A 42 -3.73 17.62 11.40
N PRO A 43 -3.97 18.86 10.95
CA PRO A 43 -3.79 19.22 9.54
C PRO A 43 -2.33 19.01 9.11
N VAL A 44 -2.14 18.31 7.98
CA VAL A 44 -0.83 18.05 7.37
C VAL A 44 -0.68 18.97 6.16
N ALA A 45 0.48 19.62 6.05
CA ALA A 45 0.81 20.48 4.92
C ALA A 45 1.21 19.71 3.66
N GLY A 46 0.86 20.22 2.48
CA GLY A 46 1.11 19.56 1.19
C GLY A 46 2.58 19.24 0.92
N ARG A 47 3.53 20.04 1.44
CA ARG A 47 4.98 19.79 1.29
C ARG A 47 5.45 18.42 1.79
N HIS A 48 4.73 17.83 2.76
CA HIS A 48 5.10 16.51 3.31
C HIS A 48 4.81 15.36 2.34
N LEU A 49 4.09 15.59 1.24
CA LEU A 49 3.87 14.60 0.19
C LEU A 49 4.96 14.60 -0.90
N PHE A 50 5.86 15.59 -0.95
CA PHE A 50 6.80 15.74 -2.06
C PHE A 50 7.70 14.53 -2.27
N ASP A 51 8.46 14.13 -1.24
CA ASP A 51 9.38 13.00 -1.35
C ASP A 51 8.62 11.69 -1.67
N SER A 52 7.43 11.52 -1.11
CA SER A 52 6.56 10.37 -1.40
C SER A 52 6.18 10.31 -2.88
N LEU A 53 5.72 11.44 -3.42
CA LEU A 53 5.25 11.51 -4.81
C LEU A 53 6.43 11.41 -5.80
N GLU A 54 7.56 12.06 -5.52
CA GLU A 54 8.75 11.95 -6.37
C GLU A 54 9.29 10.51 -6.43
N GLN A 55 9.31 9.81 -5.31
CA GLN A 55 9.71 8.40 -5.24
C GLN A 55 8.77 7.44 -5.98
N MET A 56 7.56 7.88 -6.34
CA MET A 56 6.58 7.12 -7.09
C MET A 56 6.59 7.42 -8.60
N ARG A 57 7.49 8.29 -9.10
CA ARG A 57 7.55 8.62 -10.53
C ARG A 57 7.78 7.40 -11.42
N ASN A 58 8.48 6.38 -10.94
CA ASN A 58 8.68 5.07 -11.58
C ASN A 58 7.39 4.24 -11.74
N ARG A 59 6.29 4.64 -11.07
CA ARG A 59 4.95 4.07 -11.23
C ARG A 59 4.00 4.97 -12.02
N GLY A 60 4.52 6.05 -12.63
CA GLY A 60 3.80 6.98 -13.49
C GLY A 60 4.60 7.31 -14.75
N ASN A 61 4.03 8.08 -15.66
CA ASN A 61 4.74 8.52 -16.87
C ASN A 61 4.53 10.01 -17.19
N GLY A 62 4.09 10.79 -16.19
CA GLY A 62 3.83 12.23 -16.32
C GLY A 62 2.61 12.57 -17.19
N LYS A 63 1.73 11.60 -17.46
CA LYS A 63 0.50 11.82 -18.27
C LYS A 63 -0.75 12.05 -17.44
N GLY A 64 -0.64 12.13 -16.12
CA GLY A 64 -1.77 12.45 -15.27
C GLY A 64 -1.36 12.36 -13.82
N GLY A 65 -1.54 13.46 -13.10
CA GLY A 65 -1.21 13.54 -11.69
C GLY A 65 -2.21 14.43 -10.98
N GLY A 66 -2.50 14.12 -9.73
CA GLY A 66 -3.47 14.87 -8.95
C GLY A 66 -3.38 14.62 -7.47
N VAL A 67 -3.99 15.55 -6.73
CA VAL A 67 -4.15 15.47 -5.28
C VAL A 67 -5.62 15.69 -4.91
N ALA A 68 -6.05 15.06 -3.82
CA ALA A 68 -7.29 15.38 -3.14
C ALA A 68 -7.00 15.74 -1.69
N MET A 69 -7.80 16.67 -1.16
CA MET A 69 -7.72 17.15 0.22
C MET A 69 -9.11 17.10 0.84
N VAL A 70 -9.21 16.63 2.09
CA VAL A 70 -10.43 16.68 2.90
C VAL A 70 -10.10 17.15 4.31
N GLY A 71 -10.99 17.96 4.90
CA GLY A 71 -10.74 18.62 6.17
C GLY A 71 -9.77 19.79 5.99
N LEU A 72 -10.19 20.75 5.17
CA LEU A 72 -9.48 21.97 4.79
C LEU A 72 -9.45 22.98 5.95
N ASP A 73 -8.53 23.96 5.88
CA ASP A 73 -8.54 25.13 6.76
C ASP A 73 -9.29 26.29 6.09
N ALA A 74 -10.39 26.72 6.71
CA ALA A 74 -11.24 27.80 6.21
C ALA A 74 -10.47 29.11 5.96
N ASN A 75 -9.47 29.41 6.79
CA ASN A 75 -8.68 30.63 6.66
C ASN A 75 -7.85 30.66 5.37
N GLN A 76 -7.40 29.49 4.90
CA GLN A 76 -6.61 29.38 3.67
C GLN A 76 -7.45 29.67 2.42
N PHE A 77 -8.78 29.62 2.54
CA PHE A 77 -9.72 30.02 1.49
C PHE A 77 -10.31 31.42 1.70
N GLY A 78 -10.01 32.10 2.81
CA GLY A 78 -10.58 33.41 3.13
C GLY A 78 -12.05 33.35 3.55
N VAL A 79 -12.50 32.22 4.09
CA VAL A 79 -13.86 32.00 4.60
C VAL A 79 -13.83 31.63 6.09
N ASP A 80 -14.99 31.64 6.73
CA ASP A 80 -15.12 31.12 8.10
C ASP A 80 -15.48 29.62 8.11
N GLU A 81 -15.31 28.98 9.28
CA GLU A 81 -15.65 27.57 9.51
C GLU A 81 -17.10 27.24 9.16
N SER A 82 -18.02 28.19 9.31
CA SER A 82 -19.43 27.98 9.00
C SER A 82 -19.65 27.90 7.48
N ILE A 83 -18.99 28.74 6.69
CA ILE A 83 -19.07 28.69 5.23
C ILE A 83 -18.45 27.38 4.73
N LEU A 84 -17.27 27.00 5.22
CA LEU A 84 -16.59 25.77 4.82
C LEU A 84 -17.44 24.52 5.12
N ALA A 85 -18.03 24.44 6.32
CA ALA A 85 -18.81 23.28 6.74
C ALA A 85 -20.19 23.18 6.07
N ASN A 86 -20.85 24.30 5.75
CA ASN A 86 -22.24 24.32 5.30
C ASN A 86 -22.45 24.60 3.82
N SER A 87 -21.41 25.05 3.10
CA SER A 87 -21.50 25.34 1.67
C SER A 87 -20.91 24.21 0.86
N TYR A 88 -21.50 23.93 -0.29
CA TYR A 88 -20.85 23.08 -1.28
C TYR A 88 -19.65 23.82 -1.87
N LEU A 89 -18.50 23.17 -1.89
CA LEU A 89 -17.31 23.61 -2.59
C LEU A 89 -17.28 22.95 -3.97
N TYR A 90 -17.55 23.75 -5.01
CA TYR A 90 -17.39 23.32 -6.39
C TYR A 90 -16.07 23.82 -6.92
N SER A 91 -15.17 22.92 -7.30
CA SER A 91 -13.94 23.30 -7.98
C SER A 91 -14.07 23.03 -9.47
N VAL A 92 -14.03 24.08 -10.28
CA VAL A 92 -14.14 24.01 -11.74
C VAL A 92 -12.77 24.30 -12.35
N ALA A 93 -12.30 23.39 -13.20
CA ALA A 93 -11.13 23.60 -14.04
C ALA A 93 -11.55 24.29 -15.34
N TYR A 94 -10.91 25.41 -15.66
CA TYR A 94 -11.06 26.15 -16.90
C TYR A 94 -9.80 25.98 -17.75
N LEU A 95 -9.89 25.16 -18.80
CA LEU A 95 -8.85 25.13 -19.84
C LEU A 95 -8.94 26.35 -20.75
N ASN A 96 -10.17 26.83 -20.94
CA ASN A 96 -10.47 28.05 -21.65
C ASN A 96 -11.16 29.03 -20.70
N SER A 97 -10.38 29.91 -20.06
CA SER A 97 -10.93 30.87 -19.10
C SER A 97 -11.96 31.84 -19.70
N ALA A 98 -12.02 31.99 -21.03
CA ALA A 98 -13.03 32.80 -21.69
C ALA A 98 -14.46 32.26 -21.57
N VAL A 99 -14.65 30.99 -21.17
CA VAL A 99 -16.00 30.43 -20.96
C VAL A 99 -16.51 30.60 -19.53
N ARG A 100 -15.72 31.20 -18.62
CA ARG A 100 -16.09 31.35 -17.21
C ARG A 100 -17.44 32.06 -17.02
N ASP A 101 -17.61 33.21 -17.66
CA ASP A 101 -18.88 33.96 -17.57
C ASP A 101 -20.06 33.10 -18.02
N ALA A 102 -19.90 32.34 -19.11
CA ALA A 102 -20.94 31.44 -19.60
C ALA A 102 -21.23 30.28 -18.63
N VAL A 103 -20.21 29.72 -17.97
CA VAL A 103 -20.38 28.71 -16.91
C VAL A 103 -21.15 29.28 -15.73
N GLU A 104 -20.75 30.48 -15.27
CA GLU A 104 -21.35 31.15 -14.11
C GLU A 104 -22.81 31.53 -14.39
N GLU A 105 -23.10 32.11 -15.55
CA GLU A 105 -24.44 32.51 -15.99
C GLU A 105 -25.37 31.31 -16.23
N SER A 106 -24.84 30.17 -16.68
CA SER A 106 -25.67 29.01 -17.04
C SER A 106 -25.89 28.03 -15.88
N PHE A 107 -24.87 27.80 -15.06
CA PHE A 107 -24.88 26.71 -14.07
C PHE A 107 -24.66 27.16 -12.62
N ILE A 108 -24.01 28.29 -12.38
CA ILE A 108 -23.74 28.75 -11.00
C ILE A 108 -24.85 29.69 -10.50
N HIS A 109 -24.95 30.90 -11.05
CA HIS A 109 -25.83 31.95 -10.53
C HIS A 109 -27.33 31.62 -10.54
N PRO A 110 -27.89 30.92 -11.57
CA PRO A 110 -29.30 30.56 -11.59
C PRO A 110 -29.68 29.48 -10.55
N ASN A 111 -28.72 28.65 -10.16
CA ASN A 111 -28.95 27.47 -9.34
C ASN A 111 -28.56 27.68 -7.88
N PHE A 112 -27.58 28.55 -7.61
CA PHE A 112 -26.96 28.70 -6.30
C PHE A 112 -26.87 30.16 -5.85
N HIS A 113 -26.92 30.34 -4.53
CA HIS A 113 -26.34 31.49 -3.85
C HIS A 113 -24.84 31.25 -3.73
N VAL A 114 -24.05 32.22 -4.19
CA VAL A 114 -22.58 32.19 -4.07
C VAL A 114 -22.21 32.92 -2.79
N ASP A 115 -21.72 32.17 -1.80
CA ASP A 115 -21.28 32.74 -0.52
C ASP A 115 -19.84 33.27 -0.64
N HIS A 116 -18.99 32.57 -1.41
CA HIS A 116 -17.60 32.97 -1.66
C HIS A 116 -17.08 32.39 -2.97
N VAL A 117 -16.07 33.05 -3.56
CA VAL A 117 -15.33 32.58 -4.73
C VAL A 117 -13.85 32.70 -4.42
N HIS A 118 -13.13 31.59 -4.55
CA HIS A 118 -11.69 31.49 -4.35
C HIS A 118 -11.03 31.05 -5.65
N GLU A 119 -10.05 31.81 -6.14
CA GLU A 119 -9.27 31.45 -7.31
C GLU A 119 -7.97 30.81 -6.85
N MET A 120 -7.69 29.58 -7.29
CA MET A 120 -6.46 28.91 -6.90
C MET A 120 -5.26 29.67 -7.48
N PRO A 121 -4.21 29.93 -6.68
CA PRO A 121 -3.00 30.52 -7.20
C PRO A 121 -2.38 29.61 -8.26
N ALA A 122 -1.67 30.19 -9.22
CA ALA A 122 -0.96 29.47 -10.26
C ALA A 122 0.46 30.01 -10.38
N LEU A 123 1.44 29.12 -10.49
CA LEU A 123 2.84 29.47 -10.64
C LEU A 123 3.07 30.16 -12.00
N ALA A 124 3.32 31.47 -11.98
CA ALA A 124 3.50 32.27 -13.19
C ALA A 124 4.73 31.82 -14.02
N THR A 125 5.77 31.34 -13.34
CA THR A 125 7.06 30.88 -13.89
C THR A 125 7.09 29.38 -14.19
N TRP A 126 5.93 28.71 -14.28
CA TRP A 126 5.86 27.25 -14.45
C TRP A 126 6.67 26.70 -15.64
N LYS A 127 6.83 27.47 -16.73
CA LYS A 127 7.64 27.04 -17.88
C LYS A 127 9.13 26.88 -17.55
N GLU A 128 9.59 27.65 -16.57
CA GLU A 128 10.97 27.68 -16.10
C GLU A 128 11.15 26.69 -14.94
N ASP A 129 10.19 26.68 -13.99
CA ASP A 129 10.29 25.90 -12.75
C ASP A 129 9.78 24.46 -12.88
N LEU A 130 8.85 24.19 -13.82
CA LEU A 130 8.25 22.87 -14.08
C LEU A 130 8.43 22.47 -15.55
N PRO A 131 9.68 22.29 -16.03
CA PRO A 131 9.98 22.02 -17.44
C PRO A 131 9.47 20.66 -17.94
N SER A 132 9.04 19.77 -17.04
CA SER A 132 8.40 18.48 -17.36
C SER A 132 6.96 18.64 -17.86
N LEU A 133 6.31 19.79 -17.64
CA LEU A 133 4.95 20.04 -18.09
C LEU A 133 4.93 20.47 -19.56
N ASP A 134 4.30 19.65 -20.40
CA ASP A 134 4.14 19.93 -21.84
C ASP A 134 3.08 21.02 -22.12
N THR A 135 2.10 21.18 -21.21
CA THR A 135 0.97 22.09 -21.36
C THR A 135 0.72 22.88 -20.08
N ARG A 136 0.18 24.09 -20.21
CA ARG A 136 -0.21 24.90 -19.04
C ARG A 136 -1.37 24.18 -18.33
N PRO A 137 -1.28 23.92 -17.02
CA PRO A 137 -2.42 23.44 -16.24
C PRO A 137 -3.61 24.41 -16.26
N PRO A 138 -4.85 23.93 -16.08
CA PRO A 138 -6.05 24.77 -16.13
C PRO A 138 -6.08 25.81 -15.00
N ASP A 139 -6.78 26.91 -15.21
CA ASP A 139 -7.13 27.81 -14.12
C ASP A 139 -8.23 27.14 -13.28
N VAL A 140 -8.13 27.15 -11.95
CA VAL A 140 -9.12 26.49 -11.08
C VAL A 140 -9.82 27.53 -10.21
N VAL A 141 -11.14 27.54 -10.27
CA VAL A 141 -11.98 28.41 -9.42
C VAL A 141 -12.84 27.53 -8.51
N CYS A 142 -12.81 27.87 -7.23
CA CYS A 142 -13.53 27.23 -6.14
C CYS A 142 -14.72 28.11 -5.74
N TYR A 143 -15.94 27.61 -5.92
CA TYR A 143 -17.17 28.30 -5.57
C TYR A 143 -17.76 27.69 -4.30
N PHE A 144 -17.98 28.52 -3.27
CA PHE A 144 -18.73 28.13 -2.07
C PHE A 144 -20.20 28.47 -2.29
N LEU A 145 -21.03 27.44 -2.38
CA LEU A 145 -22.38 27.50 -2.93
C LEU A 145 -23.43 26.92 -2.00
N ARG A 146 -24.59 27.58 -1.95
CA ARG A 146 -25.82 27.03 -1.38
C ARG A 146 -26.93 26.98 -2.43
N PRO A 147 -27.58 25.84 -2.66
CA PRO A 147 -28.70 25.74 -3.60
C PRO A 147 -29.80 26.76 -3.28
N ARG A 148 -30.31 27.43 -4.31
CA ARG A 148 -31.47 28.31 -4.17
C ARG A 148 -32.70 27.47 -3.85
N GLU A 149 -33.46 27.88 -2.85
CA GLU A 149 -34.68 27.14 -2.45
C GLU A 149 -35.66 26.99 -3.62
N SER A 150 -35.87 28.05 -4.40
CA SER A 150 -36.75 28.01 -5.58
C SER A 150 -36.30 26.98 -6.62
N SER A 151 -35.00 26.88 -6.89
CA SER A 151 -34.45 25.96 -7.90
C SER A 151 -34.50 24.52 -7.39
N LEU A 152 -34.27 24.31 -6.10
CA LEU A 152 -34.44 23.01 -5.46
C LEU A 152 -35.90 22.55 -5.46
N ASP A 153 -36.84 23.43 -5.10
CA ASP A 153 -38.28 23.13 -5.10
C ASP A 153 -38.79 22.82 -6.51
N GLU A 154 -38.31 23.54 -7.53
CA GLU A 154 -38.59 23.24 -8.93
C GLU A 154 -38.04 21.88 -9.33
N PHE A 155 -36.78 21.56 -8.97
CA PHE A 155 -36.18 20.26 -9.23
C PHE A 155 -36.99 19.11 -8.59
N VAL A 156 -37.35 19.27 -7.31
CA VAL A 156 -38.15 18.28 -6.56
C VAL A 156 -39.51 18.08 -7.22
N SER A 157 -40.22 19.15 -7.57
CA SER A 157 -41.56 19.06 -8.16
C SER A 157 -41.57 18.50 -9.58
N THR A 158 -40.55 18.81 -10.39
CA THR A 158 -40.52 18.45 -11.81
C THR A 158 -39.81 17.12 -12.09
N LYS A 159 -38.67 16.87 -11.44
CA LYS A 159 -37.79 15.71 -11.70
C LYS A 159 -38.06 14.56 -10.73
N LEU A 160 -38.02 14.82 -9.43
CA LEU A 160 -38.29 13.77 -8.43
C LEU A 160 -39.79 13.42 -8.38
N GLN A 161 -40.66 14.42 -8.53
CA GLN A 161 -42.13 14.30 -8.47
C GLN A 161 -42.58 13.55 -7.21
N GLU A 162 -42.02 13.93 -6.08
CA GLU A 162 -42.23 13.28 -4.79
C GLU A 162 -42.38 14.33 -3.68
N ILE A 163 -43.18 14.01 -2.67
CA ILE A 163 -43.25 14.79 -1.45
C ILE A 163 -42.03 14.40 -0.61
N ILE A 164 -41.08 15.32 -0.48
CA ILE A 164 -39.84 15.07 0.25
C ILE A 164 -40.08 15.34 1.74
N ASP A 165 -39.88 14.32 2.58
CA ASP A 165 -39.83 14.47 4.03
C ASP A 165 -38.67 15.41 4.41
N PRO A 166 -38.81 16.32 5.39
CA PRO A 166 -37.71 17.16 5.85
C PRO A 166 -36.40 16.41 6.12
N LYS A 167 -36.46 15.15 6.58
CA LYS A 167 -35.27 14.32 6.82
C LYS A 167 -34.53 13.88 5.55
N ASP A 168 -35.21 13.97 4.40
CA ASP A 168 -34.74 13.55 3.09
C ASP A 168 -34.33 14.75 2.21
N LYS A 169 -34.49 15.98 2.71
CA LYS A 169 -34.14 17.21 1.99
C LYS A 169 -32.67 17.24 1.57
N GLU A 170 -31.77 16.70 2.38
CA GLU A 170 -30.34 16.62 2.06
C GLU A 170 -30.10 15.73 0.83
N ALA A 171 -30.71 14.53 0.77
CA ALA A 171 -30.56 13.64 -0.37
C ALA A 171 -31.09 14.27 -1.68
N ALA A 172 -32.21 15.01 -1.62
CA ALA A 172 -32.72 15.77 -2.76
C ALA A 172 -31.78 16.91 -3.17
N THR A 173 -31.17 17.57 -2.18
CA THR A 173 -30.21 18.66 -2.39
C THR A 173 -28.94 18.15 -3.07
N GLN A 174 -28.36 17.06 -2.57
CA GLN A 174 -27.23 16.38 -3.20
C GLN A 174 -27.60 15.93 -4.62
N GLU A 175 -28.80 15.40 -4.84
CA GLU A 175 -29.19 14.99 -6.20
C GLU A 175 -29.32 16.19 -7.15
N PHE A 176 -29.87 17.31 -6.70
CA PHE A 176 -29.88 18.56 -7.46
C PHE A 176 -28.46 19.01 -7.83
N VAL A 177 -27.53 19.00 -6.86
CA VAL A 177 -26.11 19.31 -7.06
C VAL A 177 -25.49 18.40 -8.13
N PHE A 178 -25.73 17.09 -8.05
CA PHE A 178 -25.26 16.11 -9.04
C PHE A 178 -25.79 16.44 -10.45
N HIS A 179 -27.09 16.70 -10.59
CA HIS A 179 -27.69 17.04 -11.87
C HIS A 179 -27.10 18.30 -12.51
N VAL A 180 -26.89 19.36 -11.72
CA VAL A 180 -26.35 20.63 -12.23
C VAL A 180 -24.89 20.48 -12.65
N THR A 181 -24.07 19.83 -11.82
CA THR A 181 -22.64 19.62 -12.09
C THR A 181 -22.40 18.65 -13.25
N HIS A 182 -23.20 17.59 -13.37
CA HIS A 182 -23.15 16.71 -14.54
C HIS A 182 -23.55 17.44 -15.82
N SER A 183 -24.61 18.26 -15.77
CA SER A 183 -25.04 19.07 -16.94
C SER A 183 -23.99 20.10 -17.37
N LEU A 184 -23.26 20.69 -16.42
CA LEU A 184 -22.12 21.57 -16.70
C LEU A 184 -21.03 20.81 -17.47
N ASN A 185 -20.63 19.63 -16.99
CA ASN A 185 -19.64 18.79 -17.67
C ASN A 185 -20.13 18.38 -19.06
N VAL A 186 -21.41 18.04 -19.22
CA VAL A 186 -21.97 17.76 -20.53
C VAL A 186 -21.81 18.96 -21.47
N GLU A 187 -22.20 20.16 -21.05
CA GLU A 187 -22.20 21.34 -21.92
C GLU A 187 -20.79 21.85 -22.27
N PHE A 188 -19.86 21.85 -21.30
CA PHE A 188 -18.54 22.49 -21.44
C PHE A 188 -17.36 21.51 -21.64
N TYR A 189 -17.58 20.21 -21.43
CA TYR A 189 -16.54 19.18 -21.56
C TYR A 189 -16.86 18.02 -22.50
N ALA A 190 -18.12 17.67 -22.74
CA ALA A 190 -18.43 16.48 -23.55
C ALA A 190 -19.09 16.83 -24.90
N LYS A 191 -20.07 17.73 -24.87
CA LYS A 191 -20.86 18.13 -26.03
C LYS A 191 -19.97 18.69 -27.14
N ASP A 192 -20.23 18.22 -28.36
CA ASP A 192 -19.49 18.60 -29.58
C ASP A 192 -17.96 18.35 -29.50
N GLY A 193 -17.49 17.48 -28.60
CA GLY A 193 -16.07 17.19 -28.40
C GLY A 193 -15.27 18.35 -27.79
N ARG A 194 -15.96 19.28 -27.10
CA ARG A 194 -15.33 20.43 -26.41
C ARG A 194 -14.47 19.95 -25.23
N THR A 195 -13.55 20.79 -24.77
CA THR A 195 -12.75 20.55 -23.56
C THR A 195 -12.45 21.88 -22.86
N ASP A 196 -13.48 22.73 -22.72
CA ASP A 196 -13.32 24.12 -22.28
C ASP A 196 -13.28 24.25 -20.75
N ALA A 197 -14.18 23.55 -20.04
CA ALA A 197 -14.25 23.56 -18.58
C ALA A 197 -14.94 22.31 -18.03
N PHE A 198 -14.56 21.86 -16.83
CA PHE A 198 -15.19 20.72 -16.16
C PHE A 198 -15.06 20.80 -14.63
N VAL A 199 -15.98 20.14 -13.93
CA VAL A 199 -15.99 20.01 -12.46
C VAL A 199 -14.95 18.97 -12.04
N LEU A 200 -14.01 19.39 -11.20
CA LEU A 200 -12.98 18.55 -10.58
C LEU A 200 -13.55 17.76 -9.39
N SER A 201 -14.24 18.47 -8.50
CA SER A 201 -14.94 17.92 -7.34
C SER A 201 -16.17 18.74 -7.00
N HIS A 202 -17.13 18.07 -6.37
CA HIS A 202 -18.33 18.67 -5.80
C HIS A 202 -18.68 18.02 -4.46
N GLY A 203 -18.83 18.83 -3.41
CA GLY A 203 -19.08 18.31 -2.08
C GLY A 203 -18.84 19.37 -1.03
N ARG A 204 -18.64 18.99 0.22
CA ARG A 204 -18.26 19.92 1.31
C ARG A 204 -16.88 19.56 1.82
N ASP A 205 -16.10 20.59 2.14
CA ASP A 205 -14.81 20.41 2.80
C ASP A 205 -13.88 19.41 2.08
N LEU A 206 -13.90 19.47 0.74
CA LEU A 206 -13.20 18.58 -0.17
C LEU A 206 -12.75 19.34 -1.42
N LEU A 207 -11.49 19.16 -1.82
CA LEU A 207 -10.92 19.76 -3.03
C LEU A 207 -10.08 18.75 -3.80
N ILE A 208 -10.29 18.66 -5.12
CA ILE A 208 -9.46 17.91 -6.06
C ILE A 208 -8.76 18.88 -7.01
N LEU A 209 -7.45 18.69 -7.19
CA LEU A 209 -6.64 19.38 -8.19
C LEU A 209 -5.86 18.36 -9.01
N LYS A 210 -5.86 18.50 -10.34
CA LYS A 210 -5.17 17.56 -11.25
C LYS A 210 -4.70 18.23 -12.53
N ILE A 211 -3.63 17.68 -13.09
CA ILE A 211 -2.94 18.19 -14.28
C ILE A 211 -2.46 17.04 -15.19
N VAL A 212 -2.02 17.38 -16.39
CA VAL A 212 -1.21 16.46 -17.23
C VAL A 212 0.25 16.64 -16.82
N GLY A 213 0.70 15.81 -15.88
CA GLY A 213 2.00 15.91 -15.21
C GLY A 213 2.08 14.91 -14.07
N TYR A 214 2.94 15.16 -13.09
CA TYR A 214 2.99 14.39 -11.84
C TYR A 214 2.21 15.10 -10.71
N ALA A 215 1.77 14.36 -9.70
CA ALA A 215 1.06 14.94 -8.54
C ALA A 215 1.87 15.99 -7.76
N GLU A 216 3.19 15.86 -7.61
CA GLU A 216 4.00 16.91 -6.96
C GLU A 216 4.05 18.20 -7.79
N ASP A 217 3.92 18.11 -9.12
CA ASP A 217 3.80 19.29 -9.98
C ASP A 217 2.48 20.03 -9.70
N VAL A 218 1.43 19.35 -9.23
CA VAL A 218 0.17 19.97 -8.79
C VAL A 218 0.38 20.82 -7.54
N ILE A 219 1.11 20.25 -6.56
CA ILE A 219 1.44 20.96 -5.31
C ILE A 219 2.25 22.21 -5.62
N ARG A 220 3.28 22.10 -6.48
CA ARG A 220 4.11 23.25 -6.90
C ARG A 220 3.33 24.28 -7.73
N TYR A 221 2.56 23.82 -8.71
CA TYR A 221 1.87 24.72 -9.63
C TYR A 221 0.77 25.53 -8.92
N TYR A 222 0.00 24.90 -8.03
CA TYR A 222 -1.07 25.57 -7.28
C TYR A 222 -0.63 26.06 -5.89
N SER A 223 0.68 26.13 -5.63
CA SER A 223 1.27 26.64 -4.38
C SER A 223 0.65 26.04 -3.11
N LEU A 224 0.59 24.70 -3.05
CA LEU A 224 -0.05 23.94 -1.97
C LEU A 224 0.94 23.50 -0.88
N GLU A 225 2.18 23.97 -0.91
CA GLU A 225 3.23 23.57 0.04
C GLU A 225 2.81 23.76 1.50
N ASP A 226 2.14 24.87 1.78
CA ASP A 226 1.64 25.24 3.10
C ASP A 226 0.12 25.07 3.23
N MET A 227 -0.57 24.62 2.17
CA MET A 227 -1.98 24.23 2.26
C MET A 227 -2.08 23.02 3.19
N THR A 228 -3.00 23.05 4.15
CA THR A 228 -3.16 21.98 5.14
C THR A 228 -4.50 21.28 5.00
N ALA A 229 -4.50 19.97 5.21
CA ALA A 229 -5.70 19.15 5.27
C ALA A 229 -5.52 17.96 6.20
N HIS A 230 -6.61 17.40 6.72
CA HIS A 230 -6.55 16.20 7.58
C HIS A 230 -6.39 14.92 6.79
N VAL A 231 -6.93 14.88 5.57
CA VAL A 231 -6.81 13.74 4.67
C VAL A 231 -6.24 14.22 3.36
N TRP A 232 -5.20 13.52 2.88
CA TRP A 232 -4.62 13.74 1.56
C TRP A 232 -4.67 12.45 0.74
N ILE A 233 -4.83 12.61 -0.57
CA ILE A 233 -4.53 11.58 -1.57
C ILE A 233 -3.59 12.20 -2.61
N GLY A 234 -2.58 11.45 -3.03
CA GLY A 234 -1.74 11.75 -4.18
C GLY A 234 -1.68 10.56 -5.14
N HIS A 235 -1.76 10.83 -6.45
CA HIS A 235 -1.82 9.80 -7.49
C HIS A 235 -0.98 10.16 -8.71
N HIS A 236 -0.21 9.18 -9.19
CA HIS A 236 0.42 9.21 -10.51
C HIS A 236 -0.20 8.18 -11.43
N ARG A 237 -0.61 8.62 -12.61
CA ARG A 237 -1.21 7.79 -13.65
C ARG A 237 -0.16 7.28 -14.65
N TYR A 238 -0.30 6.02 -15.06
CA TYR A 238 0.43 5.45 -16.18
C TYR A 238 -0.56 4.89 -17.22
N PRO A 239 -0.93 5.63 -18.28
CA PRO A 239 -1.61 5.07 -19.45
C PRO A 239 -0.72 4.09 -20.24
N THR A 240 -1.23 2.91 -20.57
CA THR A 240 -0.66 1.90 -21.49
C THR A 240 -1.17 2.08 -22.92
N ARG A 241 -2.25 2.85 -23.10
CA ARG A 241 -2.84 3.23 -24.39
C ARG A 241 -3.25 4.71 -24.38
N GLY A 242 -3.12 5.37 -25.53
CA GLY A 242 -3.51 6.77 -25.73
C GLY A 242 -2.56 7.79 -25.09
N ARG A 243 -2.50 9.00 -25.68
CA ARG A 243 -1.93 10.17 -24.98
C ARG A 243 -3.05 10.79 -24.15
N VAL A 244 -2.88 10.86 -22.83
CA VAL A 244 -3.68 11.80 -22.04
C VAL A 244 -3.18 13.20 -22.40
N THR A 245 -3.92 13.89 -23.26
CA THR A 245 -3.66 15.27 -23.66
C THR A 245 -4.45 16.27 -22.82
N HIS A 246 -5.31 15.77 -21.92
CA HIS A 246 -6.29 16.57 -21.19
C HIS A 246 -6.38 16.16 -19.70
N PRO A 247 -6.38 17.12 -18.74
CA PRO A 247 -6.37 16.84 -17.30
C PRO A 247 -7.65 16.15 -16.79
N GLY A 248 -8.74 16.18 -17.55
CA GLY A 248 -10.00 15.49 -17.23
C GLY A 248 -9.82 13.98 -17.01
N GLY A 249 -8.92 13.33 -17.74
CA GLY A 249 -8.58 11.91 -17.59
C GLY A 249 -7.53 11.61 -16.51
N ALA A 250 -6.94 12.63 -15.86
CA ALA A 250 -6.08 12.42 -14.70
C ALA A 250 -6.92 12.11 -13.44
N HIS A 251 -6.32 11.47 -12.45
CA HIS A 251 -6.98 11.16 -11.17
C HIS A 251 -6.46 12.12 -10.10
N PRO A 252 -7.16 12.35 -8.97
CA PRO A 252 -8.41 11.73 -8.51
C PRO A 252 -9.68 12.10 -9.29
N PHE A 253 -10.75 11.36 -9.03
CA PHE A 253 -12.09 11.58 -9.59
C PHE A 253 -13.11 11.87 -8.48
N GLY A 254 -13.86 12.96 -8.63
CA GLY A 254 -14.87 13.44 -7.68
C GLY A 254 -16.27 13.51 -8.29
N GLN A 255 -16.65 12.55 -9.14
CA GLN A 255 -18.02 12.45 -9.71
C GLN A 255 -19.04 11.92 -8.69
N GLY A 256 -18.56 11.36 -7.57
CA GLY A 256 -19.38 11.13 -6.40
C GLY A 256 -19.38 12.35 -5.49
N ILE A 257 -20.54 12.65 -4.91
CA ILE A 257 -20.67 13.80 -4.00
C ILE A 257 -19.93 13.49 -2.70
N ASP A 258 -19.20 14.49 -2.20
CA ASP A 258 -18.43 14.45 -0.95
C ASP A 258 -17.31 13.39 -0.93
N CYS A 259 -16.88 12.87 -2.10
CA CYS A 259 -15.75 11.94 -2.18
C CYS A 259 -14.79 12.24 -3.33
N ALA A 260 -13.55 11.82 -3.13
CA ALA A 260 -12.50 11.77 -4.14
C ALA A 260 -11.96 10.33 -4.18
N LEU A 261 -12.05 9.68 -5.33
CA LEU A 261 -11.59 8.31 -5.52
C LEU A 261 -10.38 8.28 -6.45
N VAL A 262 -9.37 7.51 -6.04
CA VAL A 262 -8.30 7.06 -6.91
C VAL A 262 -8.29 5.54 -6.99
N HIS A 263 -7.77 5.05 -8.10
CA HIS A 263 -7.64 3.65 -8.41
C HIS A 263 -6.23 3.39 -8.91
N ASN A 264 -5.57 2.41 -8.30
CA ASN A 264 -4.37 1.80 -8.85
C ASN A 264 -4.76 0.50 -9.53
N GLY A 265 -4.92 0.54 -10.86
CA GLY A 265 -5.04 -0.65 -11.67
C GLY A 265 -5.92 -0.51 -12.89
N ASP A 266 -6.62 -1.60 -13.25
CA ASP A 266 -7.38 -1.71 -14.50
C ASP A 266 -8.59 -2.65 -14.31
N PHE A 267 -9.79 -2.25 -14.73
CA PHE A 267 -10.96 -3.13 -14.63
C PHE A 267 -11.03 -4.05 -15.86
N SER A 268 -10.95 -5.35 -15.63
CA SER A 268 -11.15 -6.34 -16.70
C SER A 268 -12.57 -6.29 -17.28
N ASN A 269 -13.52 -5.73 -16.52
CA ASN A 269 -14.95 -5.69 -16.84
C ASN A 269 -15.51 -4.28 -17.00
N TYR A 270 -14.69 -3.26 -17.34
CA TYR A 270 -15.11 -1.85 -17.50
C TYR A 270 -16.44 -1.67 -18.23
N VAL A 271 -16.61 -2.32 -19.40
CA VAL A 271 -17.83 -2.16 -20.22
C VAL A 271 -19.08 -2.64 -19.47
N SER A 272 -18.98 -3.74 -18.71
CA SER A 272 -20.08 -4.26 -17.90
C SER A 272 -20.48 -3.25 -16.82
N VAL A 273 -19.50 -2.71 -16.09
CA VAL A 273 -19.76 -1.75 -15.00
C VAL A 273 -20.33 -0.44 -15.57
N LYS A 274 -19.77 0.04 -16.69
CA LYS A 274 -20.29 1.20 -17.41
C LYS A 274 -21.75 1.01 -17.84
N ASP A 275 -22.09 -0.11 -18.47
CA ASP A 275 -23.45 -0.37 -18.93
C ASP A 275 -24.42 -0.55 -17.75
N TYR A 276 -23.96 -1.15 -16.65
CA TYR A 276 -24.69 -1.25 -15.39
C TYR A 276 -25.05 0.14 -14.82
N LEU A 277 -24.12 1.10 -14.85
CA LEU A 277 -24.34 2.48 -14.43
C LEU A 277 -25.23 3.26 -15.43
N ALA A 278 -25.02 3.08 -16.73
CA ALA A 278 -25.82 3.73 -17.77
C ALA A 278 -27.30 3.31 -17.68
N GLN A 279 -27.58 2.04 -17.36
CA GLN A 279 -28.94 1.58 -17.04
C GLN A 279 -29.57 2.32 -15.86
N ARG A 280 -28.79 2.99 -15.02
CA ARG A 280 -29.25 3.80 -13.87
C ARG A 280 -29.15 5.30 -14.12
N GLY A 281 -28.88 5.71 -15.36
CA GLY A 281 -28.77 7.11 -15.77
C GLY A 281 -27.45 7.77 -15.34
N MET A 282 -26.40 6.98 -15.15
CA MET A 282 -25.06 7.47 -14.82
C MET A 282 -24.11 7.10 -15.96
N GLU A 283 -24.05 7.96 -16.97
CA GLU A 283 -23.11 7.79 -18.09
C GLU A 283 -21.79 8.52 -17.77
N PRO A 284 -20.63 7.83 -17.81
CA PRO A 284 -19.34 8.47 -17.62
C PRO A 284 -18.98 9.38 -18.81
N LEU A 285 -18.28 10.47 -18.53
CA LEU A 285 -17.87 11.48 -19.51
C LEU A 285 -16.36 11.49 -19.77
N PHE A 286 -15.56 10.98 -18.83
CA PHE A 286 -14.10 10.97 -18.91
C PHE A 286 -13.52 9.61 -19.38
N PHE A 287 -14.38 8.60 -19.54
CA PHE A 287 -14.07 7.28 -20.12
C PHE A 287 -12.94 6.51 -19.43
N THR A 288 -12.86 6.66 -18.11
CA THR A 288 -11.90 5.94 -17.26
C THR A 288 -12.63 5.00 -16.30
N ASP A 289 -11.96 3.91 -15.97
CA ASP A 289 -12.42 2.92 -14.99
C ASP A 289 -12.58 3.54 -13.61
N THR A 290 -11.73 4.52 -13.28
CA THR A 290 -11.75 5.22 -12.00
C THR A 290 -12.98 6.14 -11.86
N GLU A 291 -13.39 6.82 -12.93
CA GLU A 291 -14.67 7.56 -12.94
C GLU A 291 -15.85 6.61 -12.70
N VAL A 292 -15.85 5.47 -13.39
CA VAL A 292 -16.88 4.44 -13.22
C VAL A 292 -16.89 3.89 -11.78
N GLY A 293 -15.72 3.69 -11.17
CA GLY A 293 -15.60 3.33 -9.75
C GLY A 293 -16.18 4.40 -8.81
N ALA A 294 -15.89 5.68 -9.06
CA ALA A 294 -16.43 6.80 -8.28
C ALA A 294 -17.97 6.89 -8.37
N LEU A 295 -18.52 6.70 -9.58
CA LEU A 295 -19.95 6.66 -9.84
C LEU A 295 -20.64 5.45 -9.18
N ALA A 296 -20.00 4.27 -9.20
CA ALA A 296 -20.50 3.08 -8.51
C ALA A 296 -20.54 3.27 -6.99
N PHE A 297 -19.51 3.88 -6.42
CA PHE A 297 -19.47 4.24 -5.01
C PHE A 297 -20.60 5.22 -4.62
N ASP A 298 -20.82 6.29 -5.40
CA ASP A 298 -21.93 7.24 -5.19
C ASP A 298 -23.29 6.55 -5.26
N LEU A 299 -23.50 5.72 -6.28
CA LEU A 299 -24.74 4.97 -6.47
C LEU A 299 -25.05 4.11 -5.24
N HIS A 300 -24.10 3.28 -4.80
CA HIS A 300 -24.35 2.32 -3.73
C HIS A 300 -24.49 3.03 -2.37
N ARG A 301 -23.63 4.02 -2.09
CA ARG A 301 -23.67 4.76 -0.82
C ARG A 301 -24.86 5.70 -0.75
N ARG A 302 -24.98 6.64 -1.69
CA ARG A 302 -25.90 7.78 -1.57
C ARG A 302 -27.27 7.49 -2.16
N VAL A 303 -27.32 6.86 -3.32
CA VAL A 303 -28.60 6.61 -4.00
C VAL A 303 -29.32 5.40 -3.39
N TYR A 304 -28.61 4.32 -3.12
CA TYR A 304 -29.19 3.13 -2.46
C TYR A 304 -29.16 3.19 -0.93
N GLY A 305 -28.37 4.08 -0.34
CA GLY A 305 -28.34 4.26 1.10
C GLY A 305 -27.68 3.10 1.85
N TYR A 306 -26.77 2.36 1.20
CA TYR A 306 -26.06 1.25 1.82
C TYR A 306 -25.11 1.75 2.91
N SER A 307 -24.97 0.94 3.98
CA SER A 307 -23.89 1.13 4.95
C SER A 307 -22.54 0.91 4.28
N MET A 308 -21.46 1.44 4.86
CA MET A 308 -20.13 1.30 4.25
C MET A 308 -19.71 -0.16 4.06
N GLU A 309 -20.06 -1.04 5.01
CA GLU A 309 -19.86 -2.49 4.86
C GLU A 309 -20.49 -3.03 3.55
N HIS A 310 -21.75 -2.68 3.30
CA HIS A 310 -22.50 -3.14 2.13
C HIS A 310 -22.04 -2.45 0.83
N VAL A 311 -21.57 -1.20 0.91
CA VAL A 311 -20.90 -0.54 -0.22
C VAL A 311 -19.62 -1.29 -0.58
N ILE A 312 -18.77 -1.61 0.40
CA ILE A 312 -17.55 -2.39 0.18
C ILE A 312 -17.90 -3.76 -0.39
N GLU A 313 -18.89 -4.47 0.17
CA GLU A 313 -19.34 -5.76 -0.36
C GLU A 313 -19.84 -5.67 -1.82
N SER A 314 -20.54 -4.60 -2.18
CA SER A 314 -21.00 -4.41 -3.55
C SER A 314 -19.87 -4.14 -4.56
N LEU A 315 -18.72 -3.64 -4.10
CA LEU A 315 -17.55 -3.33 -4.93
C LEU A 315 -16.53 -4.48 -4.93
N ALA A 316 -16.21 -5.03 -3.75
CA ALA A 316 -15.31 -6.17 -3.53
C ALA A 316 -16.11 -7.31 -2.87
N PRO A 317 -16.84 -8.12 -3.67
CA PRO A 317 -17.71 -9.15 -3.15
C PRO A 317 -16.93 -10.28 -2.47
N THR A 318 -17.32 -10.62 -1.23
CA THR A 318 -16.71 -11.74 -0.50
C THR A 318 -17.12 -13.08 -1.14
N SER A 319 -16.12 -13.89 -1.54
CA SER A 319 -16.33 -15.12 -2.31
C SER A 319 -15.78 -16.38 -1.63
N GLU A 320 -16.10 -17.55 -2.20
CA GLU A 320 -15.48 -18.84 -1.87
C GLU A 320 -15.51 -19.17 -0.37
N LEU A 321 -14.37 -19.57 0.21
CA LEU A 321 -14.25 -19.93 1.62
C LEU A 321 -14.67 -18.78 2.53
N ASP A 322 -14.27 -17.55 2.21
CA ASP A 322 -14.60 -16.39 3.04
C ASP A 322 -16.10 -16.21 3.20
N TYR A 323 -16.83 -16.36 2.10
CA TYR A 323 -18.28 -16.27 2.15
C TYR A 323 -18.89 -17.32 3.06
N VAL A 324 -18.37 -18.55 3.04
CA VAL A 324 -18.85 -19.65 3.89
C VAL A 324 -18.52 -19.42 5.36
N MET A 325 -17.40 -18.73 5.65
CA MET A 325 -16.96 -18.42 7.01
C MET A 325 -17.73 -17.26 7.65
N LEU A 326 -18.47 -16.48 6.86
CA LEU A 326 -19.32 -15.41 7.40
C LEU A 326 -20.51 -15.97 8.19
N PRO A 327 -21.00 -15.24 9.21
CA PRO A 327 -22.28 -15.51 9.86
C PRO A 327 -23.46 -15.61 8.86
N GLU A 328 -24.44 -16.48 9.14
CA GLU A 328 -25.58 -16.76 8.24
C GLU A 328 -26.39 -15.50 7.87
N ASP A 329 -26.54 -14.56 8.80
CA ASP A 329 -27.24 -13.30 8.59
C ASP A 329 -26.49 -12.37 7.60
N LYS A 330 -25.15 -12.34 7.67
CA LYS A 330 -24.34 -11.65 6.66
C LYS A 330 -24.42 -12.34 5.31
N GLN A 331 -24.37 -13.67 5.26
CA GLN A 331 -24.51 -14.43 4.01
C GLN A 331 -25.81 -14.10 3.29
N GLU A 332 -26.95 -14.03 3.99
CA GLU A 332 -28.24 -13.68 3.39
C GLU A 332 -28.19 -12.32 2.68
N VAL A 333 -27.70 -11.29 3.37
CA VAL A 333 -27.61 -9.93 2.84
C VAL A 333 -26.60 -9.84 1.71
N TYR A 334 -25.42 -10.44 1.87
CA TYR A 334 -24.36 -10.42 0.87
C TYR A 334 -24.79 -11.16 -0.40
N SER A 335 -25.51 -12.27 -0.29
CA SER A 335 -26.10 -12.97 -1.44
C SER A 335 -27.04 -12.06 -2.23
N ALA A 336 -27.87 -11.28 -1.54
CA ALA A 336 -28.79 -10.33 -2.19
C ALA A 336 -28.03 -9.19 -2.90
N ILE A 337 -26.99 -8.65 -2.26
CA ILE A 337 -26.12 -7.62 -2.84
C ILE A 337 -25.42 -8.18 -4.08
N GLN A 338 -24.70 -9.30 -3.95
CA GLN A 338 -23.95 -9.91 -5.04
C GLN A 338 -24.86 -10.23 -6.24
N ARG A 339 -26.02 -10.86 -6.03
CA ARG A 339 -26.99 -11.15 -7.13
C ARG A 339 -27.47 -9.89 -7.85
N THR A 340 -27.52 -8.77 -7.16
CA THR A 340 -28.01 -7.50 -7.71
C THR A 340 -26.91 -6.70 -8.40
N HIS A 341 -25.68 -6.75 -7.86
CA HIS A 341 -24.60 -5.83 -8.19
C HIS A 341 -23.42 -6.48 -8.93
N ILE A 342 -23.36 -7.81 -9.09
CA ILE A 342 -22.16 -8.48 -9.65
C ILE A 342 -21.70 -7.92 -11.01
N HIS A 343 -22.63 -7.48 -11.86
CA HIS A 343 -22.29 -6.87 -13.16
C HIS A 343 -21.75 -5.43 -13.06
N GLY A 344 -21.97 -4.78 -11.92
CA GLY A 344 -21.46 -3.47 -11.55
C GLY A 344 -20.31 -3.52 -10.53
N SER A 345 -19.91 -4.71 -10.06
CA SER A 345 -18.76 -4.89 -9.18
C SER A 345 -17.47 -4.85 -10.02
N PRO A 346 -16.47 -4.03 -9.68
CA PRO A 346 -15.17 -4.03 -10.35
C PRO A 346 -14.46 -5.38 -10.29
N ASP A 347 -13.96 -5.86 -11.42
CA ASP A 347 -13.15 -7.07 -11.54
C ASP A 347 -11.79 -6.76 -12.19
N GLY A 348 -10.81 -7.64 -12.01
CA GLY A 348 -9.43 -7.43 -12.42
C GLY A 348 -8.59 -6.71 -11.37
N PRO A 349 -7.39 -6.23 -11.73
CA PRO A 349 -6.46 -5.71 -10.75
C PRO A 349 -6.79 -4.30 -10.30
N TRP A 350 -7.15 -4.09 -9.03
CA TRP A 350 -7.46 -2.75 -8.53
C TRP A 350 -7.22 -2.56 -7.02
N PHE A 351 -6.77 -1.37 -6.64
CA PHE A 351 -6.76 -0.88 -5.27
C PHE A 351 -7.40 0.50 -5.24
N PHE A 352 -8.46 0.68 -4.45
CA PHE A 352 -9.10 2.00 -4.28
C PHE A 352 -8.57 2.69 -3.04
N ILE A 353 -8.33 3.99 -3.18
CA ILE A 353 -8.21 4.90 -2.05
C ILE A 353 -9.27 5.99 -2.23
N ILE A 354 -10.07 6.21 -1.19
CA ILE A 354 -11.20 7.16 -1.20
C ILE A 354 -11.01 8.14 -0.07
N ALA A 355 -10.98 9.44 -0.37
CA ALA A 355 -11.09 10.50 0.62
C ALA A 355 -12.55 10.96 0.64
N GLN A 356 -13.13 11.10 1.83
CA GLN A 356 -14.54 11.41 2.00
C GLN A 356 -14.75 12.43 3.11
N SER A 357 -15.59 13.42 2.85
CA SER A 357 -16.14 14.31 3.88
C SER A 357 -17.52 13.81 4.27
N GLU A 358 -17.71 13.37 5.51
CA GLU A 358 -19.01 12.91 6.02
C GLU A 358 -19.40 13.72 7.24
N GLY A 359 -20.07 14.84 7.00
CA GLY A 359 -20.42 15.79 8.07
C GLY A 359 -19.17 16.39 8.69
N SER A 360 -18.92 16.11 9.98
CA SER A 360 -17.70 16.55 10.67
C SER A 360 -16.59 15.50 10.67
N THR A 361 -16.80 14.34 10.05
CA THR A 361 -15.81 13.28 9.95
C THR A 361 -15.06 13.38 8.63
N HIS A 362 -13.73 13.38 8.71
CA HIS A 362 -12.84 13.34 7.55
C HIS A 362 -12.28 11.94 7.42
N ARG A 363 -12.54 11.25 6.31
CA ARG A 363 -12.28 9.81 6.18
C ARG A 363 -11.34 9.51 5.02
N LEU A 364 -10.42 8.59 5.24
CA LEU A 364 -9.69 7.85 4.20
C LEU A 364 -10.17 6.39 4.20
N ILE A 365 -10.40 5.80 3.03
CA ILE A 365 -10.78 4.39 2.87
C ILE A 365 -9.79 3.74 1.92
N GLY A 366 -9.26 2.57 2.26
CA GLY A 366 -8.57 1.69 1.31
C GLY A 366 -9.34 0.39 1.11
N ILE A 367 -9.56 -0.01 -0.15
CA ILE A 367 -10.28 -1.24 -0.52
C ILE A 367 -9.43 -2.03 -1.51
N THR A 368 -9.12 -3.28 -1.16
CA THR A 368 -8.32 -4.20 -1.98
C THR A 368 -9.21 -5.06 -2.88
N ASP A 369 -8.79 -5.33 -4.13
CA ASP A 369 -9.46 -6.31 -4.98
C ASP A 369 -9.42 -7.73 -4.38
N THR A 370 -10.42 -8.54 -4.73
CA THR A 370 -10.63 -9.89 -4.18
C THR A 370 -9.54 -10.89 -4.59
N SER A 371 -8.79 -10.60 -5.65
CA SER A 371 -7.72 -11.46 -6.17
C SER A 371 -6.32 -10.98 -5.78
N MET A 372 -6.22 -9.91 -4.97
CA MET A 372 -4.98 -9.28 -4.53
C MET A 372 -4.01 -8.96 -5.67
N LEU A 373 -4.49 -8.51 -6.82
CA LEU A 373 -3.64 -8.35 -8.01
C LEU A 373 -2.86 -7.03 -8.04
N ARG A 374 -3.08 -6.15 -7.07
CA ARG A 374 -2.34 -4.89 -6.93
C ARG A 374 -1.58 -4.79 -5.61
N PRO A 375 -0.38 -4.20 -5.64
CA PRO A 375 0.36 -3.88 -4.43
C PRO A 375 -0.42 -2.85 -3.60
N GLN A 376 -0.55 -3.14 -2.31
CA GLN A 376 -1.10 -2.22 -1.32
C GLN A 376 -0.38 -2.43 0.00
N VAL A 377 -0.17 -1.34 0.73
CA VAL A 377 0.39 -1.34 2.08
C VAL A 377 -0.46 -0.40 2.92
N PHE A 378 -0.93 -0.90 4.05
CA PHE A 378 -1.56 -0.09 5.08
C PHE A 378 -0.56 0.14 6.22
N ALA A 379 -0.65 1.29 6.88
CA ALA A 379 0.18 1.57 8.04
C ALA A 379 -0.51 2.55 9.00
N TYR A 380 -0.11 2.53 10.27
CA TYR A 380 -0.47 3.58 11.22
C TYR A 380 0.67 3.87 12.21
N GLN A 381 0.69 5.10 12.72
CA GLN A 381 1.53 5.54 13.84
C GLN A 381 0.65 6.30 14.83
N ARG A 382 0.83 6.03 16.13
CA ARG A 382 0.18 6.83 17.17
C ARG A 382 1.12 7.15 18.34
N GLY A 383 1.31 8.44 18.55
CA GLY A 383 1.90 9.02 19.75
C GLY A 383 0.97 10.06 20.36
N GLU A 384 1.46 11.31 20.49
CA GLU A 384 0.61 12.47 20.81
C GLU A 384 -0.41 12.78 19.70
N VAL A 385 -0.12 12.31 18.48
CA VAL A 385 -0.95 12.46 17.28
C VAL A 385 -1.03 11.10 16.59
N GLY A 386 -2.23 10.74 16.15
CA GLY A 386 -2.49 9.60 15.27
C GLY A 386 -2.40 9.97 13.78
N ILE A 387 -1.76 9.11 13.00
CA ILE A 387 -1.72 9.17 11.54
C ILE A 387 -1.80 7.76 10.93
N ALA A 388 -2.58 7.59 9.87
CA ALA A 388 -2.70 6.33 9.14
C ALA A 388 -2.59 6.53 7.64
N PHE A 389 -2.25 5.45 6.93
CA PHE A 389 -1.87 5.48 5.52
C PHE A 389 -2.44 4.31 4.73
N CYS A 390 -2.68 4.59 3.45
CA CYS A 390 -2.84 3.63 2.36
C CYS A 390 -1.80 3.96 1.29
N GLY A 391 -0.95 3.04 0.88
CA GLY A 391 0.05 3.28 -0.16
C GLY A 391 0.16 2.12 -1.13
N SER A 392 0.66 2.37 -2.35
CA SER A 392 1.02 1.29 -3.28
C SER A 392 2.26 0.52 -2.82
N GLU A 393 3.18 1.20 -2.12
CA GLU A 393 4.45 0.63 -1.67
C GLU A 393 4.87 1.29 -0.35
N LYS A 394 5.49 0.55 0.57
CA LYS A 394 5.99 1.05 1.87
C LYS A 394 6.81 2.36 1.82
N GLN A 395 7.75 2.54 0.88
CA GLN A 395 8.64 3.71 0.88
C GLN A 395 7.88 5.04 0.77
N VAL A 396 6.70 5.04 0.15
CA VAL A 396 5.91 6.25 -0.04
C VAL A 396 5.35 6.74 1.30
N ILE A 397 5.00 5.79 2.18
CA ILE A 397 4.58 6.06 3.55
C ILE A 397 5.77 6.56 4.37
N ASP A 398 6.91 5.86 4.28
CA ASP A 398 8.12 6.22 5.01
C ASP A 398 8.61 7.63 4.63
N ALA A 399 8.48 8.03 3.37
CA ALA A 399 8.85 9.36 2.90
C ALA A 399 8.01 10.49 3.56
N VAL A 400 6.70 10.26 3.77
CA VAL A 400 5.84 11.21 4.48
C VAL A 400 6.23 11.30 5.95
N LEU A 401 6.45 10.14 6.60
CA LEU A 401 6.88 10.08 8.00
C LEU A 401 8.26 10.73 8.22
N ASP A 402 9.20 10.50 7.30
CA ASP A 402 10.52 11.16 7.28
C ASP A 402 10.39 12.68 7.23
N SER A 403 9.55 13.19 6.32
CA SER A 403 9.32 14.62 6.18
C SER A 403 8.68 15.22 7.44
N LEU A 404 7.62 14.59 7.97
CA LEU A 404 6.95 15.03 9.19
C LEU A 404 7.89 15.03 10.41
N ALA A 405 8.62 13.94 10.63
CA ALA A 405 9.54 13.80 11.77
C ALA A 405 10.69 14.81 11.75
N SER A 406 11.01 15.38 10.58
CA SER A 406 12.04 16.41 10.44
C SER A 406 11.59 17.79 10.97
N GLU A 407 10.29 18.05 11.01
CA GLU A 407 9.70 19.34 11.43
C GLU A 407 8.91 19.23 12.74
N ASP A 408 8.31 18.09 13.03
CA ASP A 408 7.42 17.86 14.17
C ASP A 408 7.81 16.60 14.96
N ARG A 409 8.23 16.80 16.21
CA ARG A 409 8.75 15.76 17.11
C ARG A 409 7.69 14.75 17.55
N ARG A 410 6.40 15.06 17.36
CA ARG A 410 5.29 14.13 17.66
C ARG A 410 5.31 12.91 16.74
N PHE A 411 5.95 13.03 15.57
CA PHE A 411 6.14 11.94 14.61
C PHE A 411 7.55 11.33 14.68
N TRP A 412 7.68 10.10 14.19
CA TRP A 412 8.96 9.46 13.84
C TRP A 412 8.89 8.77 12.49
N ARG A 413 10.04 8.32 12.00
CA ARG A 413 10.24 7.81 10.63
C ARG A 413 9.68 6.41 10.38
N ARG A 414 9.21 5.72 11.43
CA ARG A 414 8.74 4.33 11.37
C ARG A 414 7.30 4.23 11.89
N ALA A 415 6.41 3.66 11.11
CA ALA A 415 5.04 3.38 11.59
C ALA A 415 5.05 2.30 12.69
N ASP A 416 4.03 2.29 13.53
CA ASP A 416 3.84 1.25 14.55
C ASP A 416 3.57 -0.12 13.91
N GLN A 417 2.82 -0.11 12.81
CA GLN A 417 2.50 -1.31 12.07
C GLN A 417 2.44 -1.01 10.57
N TYR A 418 2.88 -1.98 9.77
CA TYR A 418 2.64 -2.07 8.34
C TYR A 418 1.97 -3.42 8.08
N TRP A 419 1.02 -3.48 7.15
CA TRP A 419 0.42 -4.75 6.75
C TRP A 419 -0.14 -4.71 5.33
N ASN A 420 -0.30 -5.89 4.74
CA ASN A 420 -1.07 -6.12 3.53
C ASN A 420 -2.40 -6.79 3.91
N ALA A 421 -3.45 -6.57 3.13
CA ALA A 421 -4.73 -7.23 3.34
C ALA A 421 -5.27 -7.93 2.09
N ARG A 422 -6.14 -8.91 2.31
CA ARG A 422 -6.77 -9.72 1.26
C ARG A 422 -8.20 -9.25 1.02
N GLY A 423 -8.49 -8.77 -0.19
CA GLY A 423 -9.83 -8.30 -0.56
C GLY A 423 -10.89 -9.37 -0.34
N GLY A 424 -12.02 -8.98 0.25
CA GLY A 424 -13.13 -9.89 0.50
C GLY A 424 -12.93 -10.86 1.66
N SER A 425 -11.85 -10.75 2.45
CA SER A 425 -11.58 -11.64 3.59
C SER A 425 -12.72 -11.66 4.62
N TYR A 426 -13.03 -12.83 5.20
CA TYR A 426 -14.04 -12.94 6.27
C TYR A 426 -13.57 -12.34 7.61
N THR A 427 -12.28 -12.03 7.76
CA THR A 427 -11.69 -11.47 8.99
C THR A 427 -11.75 -9.95 9.07
N ASP A 428 -11.51 -9.28 7.94
CA ASP A 428 -11.41 -7.82 7.86
C ASP A 428 -11.96 -7.21 6.57
N GLY A 429 -12.37 -8.04 5.60
CA GLY A 429 -12.87 -7.63 4.30
C GLY A 429 -11.81 -7.13 3.32
N GLY A 430 -10.54 -7.06 3.71
CA GLY A 430 -9.47 -6.43 2.92
C GLY A 430 -9.66 -4.92 2.73
N ALA A 431 -10.42 -4.29 3.62
CA ALA A 431 -10.78 -2.88 3.54
C ALA A 431 -10.73 -2.22 4.92
N PHE A 432 -10.18 -1.00 4.96
CA PHE A 432 -9.98 -0.25 6.19
C PHE A 432 -10.44 1.20 6.01
N LEU A 433 -11.12 1.71 7.04
CA LEU A 433 -11.56 3.09 7.16
C LEU A 433 -10.72 3.77 8.22
N PHE A 434 -10.25 4.98 7.93
CA PHE A 434 -9.45 5.82 8.81
C PHE A 434 -10.20 7.14 9.02
N ASP A 435 -11.00 7.18 10.09
CA ASP A 435 -11.93 8.27 10.38
C ASP A 435 -11.29 9.27 11.34
N VAL A 436 -11.10 10.49 10.90
CA VAL A 436 -10.72 11.61 11.76
C VAL A 436 -12.01 12.25 12.27
N VAL A 437 -12.38 11.89 13.50
CA VAL A 437 -13.65 12.27 14.14
C VAL A 437 -13.44 13.44 15.09
N ARG A 438 -14.27 14.49 14.97
CA ARG A 438 -14.28 15.62 15.90
C ARG A 438 -14.84 15.22 17.28
N ARG A 439 -14.09 15.52 18.34
CA ARG A 439 -14.46 15.32 19.75
C ARG A 439 -15.21 16.53 20.30
N GLU A 440 -15.86 16.35 21.46
CA GLU A 440 -16.64 17.40 22.12
C GLU A 440 -15.80 18.63 22.51
N ASP A 441 -14.51 18.43 22.82
CA ASP A 441 -13.57 19.50 23.16
C ASP A 441 -13.00 20.22 21.92
N GLY A 442 -13.39 19.80 20.72
CA GLY A 442 -12.93 20.35 19.44
C GLY A 442 -11.66 19.71 18.89
N SER A 443 -10.98 18.83 19.65
CA SER A 443 -9.90 17.99 19.11
C SER A 443 -10.44 16.98 18.10
N LYS A 444 -9.54 16.32 17.37
CA LYS A 444 -9.91 15.23 16.46
C LYS A 444 -9.19 13.96 16.88
N GLU A 445 -9.87 12.83 16.74
CA GLU A 445 -9.29 11.51 17.00
C GLU A 445 -9.44 10.64 15.75
N LEU A 446 -8.37 9.96 15.40
CA LEU A 446 -8.34 8.97 14.34
C LEU A 446 -8.90 7.66 14.88
N VAL A 447 -9.97 7.15 14.27
CA VAL A 447 -10.60 5.87 14.59
C VAL A 447 -10.45 4.98 13.37
N MET A 448 -9.88 3.79 13.54
CA MET A 448 -9.65 2.86 12.44
C MET A 448 -10.55 1.65 12.56
N THR A 449 -11.26 1.31 11.49
CA THR A 449 -12.14 0.13 11.45
C THR A 449 -11.93 -0.70 10.20
N ASN A 450 -12.16 -2.01 10.29
CA ASN A 450 -12.22 -2.90 9.13
C ASN A 450 -13.59 -2.80 8.41
N LYS A 451 -13.82 -3.60 7.36
CA LYS A 451 -15.10 -3.66 6.62
C LYS A 451 -16.33 -3.89 7.51
N PHE A 452 -16.17 -4.69 8.57
CA PHE A 452 -17.26 -5.11 9.47
C PHE A 452 -17.50 -4.13 10.62
N GLY A 453 -16.70 -3.06 10.72
CA GLY A 453 -16.78 -2.07 11.79
C GLY A 453 -16.00 -2.42 13.04
N ASP A 454 -15.21 -3.51 13.04
CA ASP A 454 -14.33 -3.84 14.15
C ASP A 454 -13.15 -2.88 14.20
N VAL A 455 -12.76 -2.47 15.40
CA VAL A 455 -11.65 -1.54 15.62
C VAL A 455 -10.34 -2.24 15.29
N VAL A 456 -9.56 -1.64 14.39
CA VAL A 456 -8.16 -2.01 14.15
C VAL A 456 -7.31 -1.20 15.13
N ASP A 457 -6.49 -1.88 15.95
CA ASP A 457 -5.80 -1.31 17.12
C ASP A 457 -5.46 0.18 16.95
N THR A 458 -6.22 1.01 17.67
CA THR A 458 -6.07 2.46 17.59
C THR A 458 -5.03 2.97 18.57
N HIS A 459 -4.65 2.23 19.61
CA HIS A 459 -3.83 2.75 20.70
C HIS A 459 -2.82 1.69 21.16
N PRO A 460 -1.75 1.46 20.38
CA PRO A 460 -0.79 0.44 20.74
C PRO A 460 -0.17 0.80 22.11
N PRO A 461 0.23 -0.16 22.98
CA PRO A 461 0.86 0.10 24.28
C PRO A 461 2.35 0.47 24.22
N GLY A 462 2.82 1.21 25.21
CA GLY A 462 4.23 1.62 25.33
C GLY A 462 4.40 3.14 25.34
N ASP A 463 5.39 3.60 26.09
CA ASP A 463 5.81 4.98 26.18
C ASP A 463 6.55 5.39 24.90
N TYR A 464 6.09 6.44 24.25
CA TYR A 464 6.70 7.05 23.06
C TYR A 464 7.37 8.39 23.36
N MET A 465 7.33 8.86 24.63
CA MET A 465 7.92 10.12 25.04
C MET A 465 9.44 10.00 25.13
N SER A 466 10.09 10.21 24.00
CA SER A 466 11.55 10.25 23.92
C SER A 466 12.09 11.55 24.54
N ILE A 467 12.91 11.40 25.59
CA ILE A 467 13.66 12.46 26.26
C ILE A 467 15.15 12.25 25.93
N PHE A 468 15.98 13.30 26.01
CA PHE A 468 17.44 13.21 25.85
C PHE A 468 18.06 12.07 26.69
N ALA A 469 19.15 11.49 26.18
CA ALA A 469 19.90 10.42 26.85
C ALA A 469 20.43 10.84 28.23
N THR A 470 20.59 9.87 29.14
CA THR A 470 21.36 10.09 30.39
C THR A 470 22.85 10.26 30.09
N GLU A 471 23.62 10.84 31.02
CA GLU A 471 25.06 11.02 30.83
C GLU A 471 25.83 9.69 30.70
N GLU A 472 25.35 8.63 31.34
CA GLU A 472 25.95 7.29 31.26
C GLU A 472 24.91 6.23 30.93
N SER A 473 25.33 5.23 30.15
CA SER A 473 24.57 4.01 29.89
C SER A 473 24.54 3.14 31.16
N PRO A 474 23.40 2.51 31.50
CA PRO A 474 23.34 1.52 32.59
C PRO A 474 24.18 0.26 32.28
N LEU A 475 24.55 0.05 31.02
CA LEU A 475 25.39 -1.05 30.55
C LEU A 475 26.79 -0.57 30.20
N GLY A 476 27.80 -1.30 30.69
CA GLY A 476 29.19 -1.17 30.26
C GLY A 476 29.55 -2.24 29.25
N PHE A 477 29.90 -1.84 28.02
CA PHE A 477 30.33 -2.76 26.97
C PHE A 477 31.84 -3.02 27.02
N SER A 478 32.28 -3.89 27.93
CA SER A 478 33.68 -4.35 27.99
C SER A 478 33.95 -5.61 27.16
N ASP A 479 32.90 -6.26 26.64
CA ASP A 479 32.99 -7.50 25.88
C ASP A 479 33.22 -7.24 24.38
N THR A 480 34.06 -8.05 23.76
CA THR A 480 34.31 -8.04 22.31
C THR A 480 33.34 -8.91 21.52
N ASP A 481 32.51 -9.74 22.18
CA ASP A 481 31.49 -10.56 21.53
C ASP A 481 30.18 -9.76 21.35
N PRO A 482 29.76 -9.48 20.11
CA PRO A 482 28.53 -8.75 19.84
C PRO A 482 27.26 -9.51 20.25
N VAL A 483 27.29 -10.85 20.32
CA VAL A 483 26.12 -11.64 20.73
C VAL A 483 25.88 -11.51 22.24
N LEU A 484 26.95 -11.53 23.04
CA LEU A 484 26.85 -11.32 24.49
C LEU A 484 26.43 -9.88 24.83
N ALA A 485 26.93 -8.90 24.07
CA ALA A 485 26.49 -7.51 24.20
C ALA A 485 25.00 -7.36 23.87
N TYR A 486 24.53 -7.96 22.77
CA TYR A 486 23.11 -8.00 22.42
C TYR A 486 22.25 -8.64 23.53
N GLN A 487 22.68 -9.79 24.07
CA GLN A 487 21.97 -10.45 25.19
C GLN A 487 21.91 -9.57 26.44
N SER A 488 22.99 -8.86 26.77
CA SER A 488 23.03 -7.92 27.89
C SER A 488 22.04 -6.77 27.70
N VAL A 489 21.89 -6.26 26.46
CA VAL A 489 20.87 -5.27 26.14
C VAL A 489 19.47 -5.85 26.32
N LEU A 490 19.20 -7.06 25.81
CA LEU A 490 17.88 -7.69 25.96
C LEU A 490 17.47 -7.91 27.42
N GLU A 491 18.41 -8.29 28.28
CA GLU A 491 18.13 -8.52 29.71
C GLU A 491 17.80 -7.22 30.45
N ALA A 492 18.40 -6.09 30.05
CA ALA A 492 18.24 -4.83 30.74
C ALA A 492 17.14 -3.93 30.14
N LEU A 493 16.92 -3.98 28.81
CA LEU A 493 16.00 -3.09 28.07
C LEU A 493 14.58 -3.06 28.65
N PRO A 494 13.96 -4.19 29.09
CA PRO A 494 12.62 -4.15 29.68
C PRO A 494 12.49 -3.32 30.96
N HIS A 495 13.62 -2.99 31.57
CA HIS A 495 13.73 -2.23 32.81
C HIS A 495 14.29 -0.81 32.61
N MET A 496 14.62 -0.42 31.37
CA MET A 496 15.17 0.89 31.07
C MET A 496 14.08 1.94 30.86
N SER A 497 14.38 3.16 31.28
CA SER A 497 13.71 4.37 30.81
C SER A 497 14.22 4.78 29.41
N TRP A 498 13.49 5.68 28.73
CA TRP A 498 13.94 6.23 27.44
C TRP A 498 15.35 6.84 27.48
N PRO A 499 15.71 7.70 28.46
CA PRO A 499 17.06 8.24 28.56
C PRO A 499 18.16 7.18 28.68
N GLU A 500 17.94 6.12 29.46
CA GLU A 500 18.90 5.02 29.64
C GLU A 500 19.02 4.16 28.38
N ALA A 501 17.91 3.91 27.68
CA ALA A 501 17.88 3.16 26.44
C ALA A 501 18.62 3.90 25.31
N LEU A 502 18.45 5.22 25.21
CA LEU A 502 19.21 6.04 24.25
C LEU A 502 20.70 6.11 24.61
N ALA A 503 21.05 6.27 25.88
CA ALA A 503 22.44 6.23 26.33
C ALA A 503 23.09 4.87 26.01
N THR A 504 22.33 3.78 26.08
CA THR A 504 22.79 2.45 25.68
C THR A 504 23.10 2.38 24.18
N ILE A 505 22.25 2.95 23.32
CA ILE A 505 22.51 3.05 21.86
C ILE A 505 23.77 3.89 21.61
N GLU A 506 23.91 5.04 22.27
CA GLU A 506 25.08 5.92 22.15
C GLU A 506 26.36 5.19 22.59
N ALA A 507 26.32 4.43 23.68
CA ALA A 507 27.46 3.64 24.14
C ALA A 507 27.87 2.52 23.14
N ILE A 508 26.91 1.91 22.43
CA ILE A 508 27.20 0.94 21.35
C ILE A 508 27.89 1.65 20.16
N GLU A 509 27.46 2.85 19.83
CA GLU A 509 28.05 3.69 18.77
C GLU A 509 29.47 4.14 19.13
N GLU A 510 29.69 4.61 20.35
CA GLU A 510 31.00 5.04 20.84
C GLU A 510 32.00 3.89 20.92
N ASN A 511 31.56 2.70 21.36
CA ASN A 511 32.41 1.52 21.45
C ASN A 511 32.87 1.02 20.07
N ALA A 512 32.31 1.52 18.95
CA ALA A 512 32.86 1.28 17.60
C ALA A 512 34.32 1.73 17.47
N SER A 513 34.76 2.70 18.29
CA SER A 513 36.14 3.20 18.29
C SER A 513 37.13 2.22 18.92
N SER A 514 36.69 1.41 19.89
CA SER A 514 37.51 0.44 20.63
C SER A 514 37.30 -0.99 20.15
N ALA A 515 36.06 -1.47 20.07
CA ALA A 515 35.69 -2.82 19.63
C ALA A 515 35.61 -2.95 18.09
N GLY A 516 35.61 -1.83 17.38
CA GLY A 516 35.57 -1.77 15.92
C GLY A 516 34.15 -1.72 15.35
N ARG A 517 34.01 -1.13 14.16
CA ARG A 517 32.72 -0.96 13.46
C ARG A 517 31.95 -2.26 13.21
N GLU A 518 32.65 -3.37 12.97
CA GLU A 518 32.01 -4.69 12.78
C GLU A 518 31.26 -5.14 14.03
N TRP A 519 31.75 -4.81 15.22
CA TRP A 519 31.08 -5.15 16.48
C TRP A 519 29.76 -4.37 16.59
N SER A 520 29.80 -3.04 16.45
CA SER A 520 28.61 -2.20 16.52
C SER A 520 27.59 -2.54 15.43
N TRP A 521 28.06 -2.82 14.19
CA TRP A 521 27.23 -3.32 13.10
C TRP A 521 26.44 -4.56 13.53
N LYS A 522 27.10 -5.58 14.09
CA LYS A 522 26.46 -6.83 14.51
C LYS A 522 25.47 -6.64 15.65
N VAL A 523 25.82 -5.84 16.66
CA VAL A 523 24.90 -5.59 17.79
C VAL A 523 23.65 -4.85 17.30
N LEU A 524 23.83 -3.79 16.51
CA LEU A 524 22.73 -2.95 16.05
C LEU A 524 21.86 -3.67 15.01
N THR A 525 22.40 -4.52 14.13
CA THR A 525 21.56 -5.35 13.24
C THR A 525 20.77 -6.39 14.01
N LEU A 526 21.35 -7.05 15.03
CA LEU A 526 20.59 -7.95 15.91
C LEU A 526 19.45 -7.21 16.63
N LEU A 527 19.69 -5.99 17.12
CA LEU A 527 18.64 -5.16 17.71
C LEU A 527 17.57 -4.74 16.68
N LEU A 528 17.94 -4.51 15.42
CA LEU A 528 16.98 -4.14 14.38
C LEU A 528 16.11 -5.33 13.94
N ASP A 529 16.71 -6.51 13.80
CA ASP A 529 16.18 -7.65 13.05
C ASP A 529 15.46 -8.71 13.89
N ARG A 530 15.63 -8.70 15.21
CA ARG A 530 15.08 -9.71 16.12
C ARG A 530 13.83 -9.22 16.83
N MET A 531 12.98 -10.17 17.21
CA MET A 531 11.83 -9.94 18.07
C MET A 531 12.24 -10.16 19.53
N TYR A 532 11.94 -9.19 20.38
CA TYR A 532 12.30 -9.18 21.81
C TYR A 532 11.46 -8.14 22.57
N ASP A 533 11.40 -8.29 23.89
CA ASP A 533 10.65 -7.41 24.78
C ASP A 533 11.36 -6.05 24.93
N THR A 534 10.61 -4.98 24.69
CA THR A 534 11.08 -3.59 24.84
C THR A 534 10.59 -2.96 26.15
N GLY A 535 9.93 -3.74 27.01
CA GLY A 535 9.38 -3.31 28.28
C GLY A 535 8.32 -2.24 28.10
N SER A 536 8.55 -1.08 28.71
CA SER A 536 7.66 0.06 28.55
C SER A 536 7.93 0.88 27.29
N LEU A 537 9.02 0.67 26.55
CA LEU A 537 9.36 1.52 25.42
C LEU A 537 8.48 1.19 24.19
N ARG A 538 8.10 2.22 23.44
CA ARG A 538 7.46 2.06 22.13
C ARG A 538 8.43 1.40 21.15
N ARG A 539 8.14 0.17 20.73
CA ARG A 539 8.99 -0.60 19.81
C ARG A 539 9.32 0.15 18.51
N SER A 540 8.34 0.74 17.83
CA SER A 540 8.58 1.44 16.55
C SER A 540 9.56 2.61 16.70
N ARG A 541 9.44 3.39 17.78
CA ARG A 541 10.34 4.50 18.13
C ARG A 541 11.72 4.00 18.57
N TRP A 542 11.78 2.87 19.27
CA TRP A 542 13.02 2.23 19.67
C TRP A 542 13.81 1.78 18.44
N LEU A 543 13.15 1.05 17.53
CA LEU A 543 13.77 0.59 16.30
C LEU A 543 14.14 1.74 15.35
N ASP A 544 13.40 2.84 15.32
CA ASP A 544 13.80 4.07 14.62
C ASP A 544 15.14 4.63 15.16
N SER A 545 15.33 4.59 16.49
CA SER A 545 16.56 5.05 17.14
C SER A 545 17.74 4.10 16.86
N VAL A 546 17.50 2.78 16.92
CA VAL A 546 18.49 1.75 16.58
C VAL A 546 18.94 1.88 15.13
N GLU A 547 18.00 2.00 14.19
CA GLU A 547 18.30 2.16 12.77
C GLU A 547 19.05 3.46 12.49
N ALA A 548 18.70 4.56 13.18
CA ALA A 548 19.45 5.82 13.11
C ALA A 548 20.93 5.63 13.45
N SER A 549 21.21 4.94 14.57
CA SER A 549 22.58 4.70 15.03
C SER A 549 23.33 3.73 14.12
N LEU A 550 22.66 2.69 13.62
CA LEU A 550 23.21 1.75 12.65
C LEU A 550 23.65 2.46 11.37
N ILE A 551 22.78 3.32 10.84
CA ILE A 551 23.07 4.16 9.66
C ILE A 551 24.25 5.10 9.94
N ARG A 552 24.27 5.83 11.06
CA ARG A 552 25.40 6.73 11.39
C ARG A 552 26.73 5.98 11.49
N THR A 553 26.74 4.87 12.23
CA THR A 553 27.92 4.03 12.47
C THR A 553 28.51 3.48 11.17
N THR A 554 27.65 3.02 10.26
CA THR A 554 28.06 2.48 8.96
C THR A 554 28.44 3.57 7.97
N TYR A 555 27.68 4.65 7.91
CA TYR A 555 27.93 5.79 7.02
C TYR A 555 29.26 6.48 7.32
N ALA A 556 29.72 6.46 8.58
CA ALA A 556 31.03 6.96 8.98
C ALA A 556 32.20 6.31 8.19
N ALA A 557 32.01 5.12 7.60
CA ALA A 557 33.01 4.49 6.71
C ALA A 557 33.38 5.34 5.49
N ARG A 558 32.55 6.34 5.12
CA ARG A 558 32.84 7.31 4.06
C ARG A 558 33.94 8.30 4.45
N HIS A 559 34.14 8.58 5.73
CA HIS A 559 35.17 9.53 6.19
C HIS A 559 36.24 8.86 7.06
N GLN A 560 35.93 7.68 7.60
CA GLN A 560 36.79 6.89 8.48
C GLN A 560 36.75 5.42 8.05
N PRO A 561 37.34 5.07 6.89
CA PRO A 561 37.40 3.67 6.45
C PRO A 561 38.20 2.82 7.44
N CYS A 562 37.86 1.53 7.52
CA CYS A 562 38.59 0.56 8.32
C CYS A 562 38.74 -0.76 7.54
N ASP A 563 39.42 -1.74 8.13
CA ASP A 563 39.66 -3.05 7.49
C ASP A 563 38.37 -3.76 7.10
N GLY A 564 37.28 -3.55 7.85
CA GLY A 564 35.97 -4.16 7.59
C GLY A 564 35.03 -3.34 6.69
N PHE A 565 35.21 -2.02 6.59
CA PHE A 565 34.24 -1.13 5.91
C PHE A 565 34.91 0.04 5.20
N ILE A 566 34.47 0.33 3.98
CA ILE A 566 34.78 1.56 3.24
C ILE A 566 33.50 2.14 2.64
N GLY A 567 33.31 3.45 2.74
CA GLY A 567 32.18 4.12 2.10
C GLY A 567 32.45 4.49 0.64
N GLN A 568 31.42 4.46 -0.18
CA GLN A 568 31.45 5.09 -1.50
C GLN A 568 31.48 6.63 -1.35
N MET A 569 32.46 7.30 -1.97
CA MET A 569 32.65 8.74 -1.81
C MET A 569 31.71 9.59 -2.64
N ALA A 570 31.29 9.09 -3.80
CA ALA A 570 30.39 9.75 -4.74
C ALA A 570 29.89 8.71 -5.76
N PRO A 571 28.80 8.98 -6.50
CA PRO A 571 28.40 8.12 -7.60
C PRO A 571 29.54 7.83 -8.57
N GLY A 572 29.72 6.54 -8.91
CA GLY A 572 30.81 6.07 -9.78
C GLY A 572 32.19 5.99 -9.13
N HIS A 573 32.35 6.34 -7.85
CA HIS A 573 33.58 6.09 -7.10
C HIS A 573 33.69 4.60 -6.74
N ARG A 574 34.64 3.89 -7.35
CA ARG A 574 34.80 2.43 -7.19
C ARG A 574 36.21 2.12 -6.65
N PRO A 575 36.42 2.21 -5.33
CA PRO A 575 37.71 1.86 -4.73
C PRO A 575 37.98 0.36 -4.88
N SER A 576 39.22 -0.08 -4.79
CA SER A 576 39.52 -1.52 -4.75
C SER A 576 39.38 -2.06 -3.32
N PRO A 577 38.83 -3.28 -3.13
CA PRO A 577 38.78 -3.91 -1.81
C PRO A 577 40.18 -4.26 -1.32
N THR A 578 40.43 -4.09 -0.03
CA THR A 578 41.70 -4.49 0.60
C THR A 578 41.68 -5.94 1.08
N SER A 579 40.50 -6.54 1.21
CA SER A 579 40.30 -7.95 1.56
C SER A 579 38.93 -8.47 1.09
N ASP A 580 38.78 -9.79 1.02
CA ASP A 580 37.51 -10.46 0.68
C ASP A 580 36.41 -10.28 1.73
N ILE A 581 36.77 -9.83 2.94
CA ILE A 581 35.83 -9.59 4.04
C ILE A 581 35.44 -8.12 4.19
N GLN A 582 36.10 -7.21 3.47
CA GLN A 582 35.78 -5.79 3.52
C GLN A 582 34.45 -5.51 2.80
N ARG A 583 33.60 -4.70 3.43
CA ARG A 583 32.32 -4.26 2.89
C ARG A 583 32.45 -2.88 2.26
N ILE A 584 31.83 -2.69 1.10
CA ILE A 584 31.57 -1.34 0.58
C ILE A 584 30.19 -0.88 1.04
N VAL A 585 30.14 0.31 1.66
CA VAL A 585 28.92 0.98 2.09
C VAL A 585 28.48 1.94 0.99
N VAL A 586 27.27 1.76 0.47
CA VAL A 586 26.71 2.53 -0.64
C VAL A 586 25.47 3.28 -0.16
N ASP A 587 25.45 4.60 -0.30
CA ASP A 587 24.27 5.43 -0.07
C ASP A 587 23.40 5.38 -1.32
N ALA A 588 22.17 4.89 -1.20
CA ALA A 588 21.28 4.70 -2.34
C ALA A 588 20.70 6.03 -2.87
N ARG A 589 20.51 7.04 -2.00
CA ARG A 589 19.80 8.30 -2.34
C ARG A 589 20.26 9.03 -3.61
N PRO A 590 21.55 9.06 -3.97
CA PRO A 590 22.00 9.74 -5.18
C PRO A 590 21.60 9.02 -6.48
N TYR A 591 21.14 7.78 -6.41
CA TYR A 591 20.80 6.96 -7.58
C TYR A 591 19.29 6.99 -7.84
N PRO A 592 18.86 6.97 -9.12
CA PRO A 592 17.45 6.76 -9.44
C PRO A 592 17.01 5.33 -9.09
N PRO A 593 15.71 5.10 -8.80
CA PRO A 593 15.18 3.77 -8.48
C PRO A 593 15.39 2.71 -9.57
N GLU A 594 15.40 3.13 -10.83
CA GLU A 594 15.57 2.28 -12.03
C GLU A 594 16.20 3.08 -13.19
N GLY A 595 16.54 2.41 -14.30
CA GLY A 595 17.16 3.03 -15.48
C GLY A 595 18.68 2.80 -15.57
N THR A 596 19.31 3.46 -16.55
CA THR A 596 20.73 3.26 -16.89
C THR A 596 21.72 3.77 -15.86
N ASP A 597 21.30 4.73 -15.03
CA ASP A 597 22.10 5.31 -13.95
C ASP A 597 21.72 4.73 -12.58
N SER A 598 20.92 3.65 -12.55
CA SER A 598 20.37 3.08 -11.33
C SER A 598 21.41 2.48 -10.38
N LEU A 599 21.04 2.39 -9.11
CA LEU A 599 21.83 1.74 -8.06
C LEU A 599 22.21 0.30 -8.45
N ALA A 600 21.29 -0.46 -9.04
CA ALA A 600 21.52 -1.85 -9.44
C ALA A 600 22.74 -1.99 -10.37
N LEU A 601 22.86 -1.11 -11.38
CA LEU A 601 23.99 -1.13 -12.31
C LEU A 601 25.29 -0.67 -11.67
N GLU A 602 25.25 0.26 -10.71
CA GLU A 602 26.44 0.61 -9.95
C GLU A 602 26.94 -0.55 -9.08
N LEU A 603 26.03 -1.31 -8.46
CA LEU A 603 26.39 -2.48 -7.67
C LEU A 603 27.07 -3.57 -8.54
N VAL A 604 26.57 -3.79 -9.76
CA VAL A 604 27.23 -4.66 -10.74
C VAL A 604 28.63 -4.14 -11.07
N ALA A 605 28.77 -2.84 -11.35
CA ALA A 605 30.07 -2.25 -11.68
C ALA A 605 31.07 -2.31 -10.51
N LEU A 606 30.60 -2.21 -9.27
CA LEU A 606 31.41 -2.43 -8.07
C LEU A 606 31.81 -3.91 -7.94
N HIS A 607 30.91 -4.84 -8.24
CA HIS A 607 31.22 -6.27 -8.27
C HIS A 607 32.32 -6.60 -9.29
N GLU A 608 32.21 -6.05 -10.51
CA GLU A 608 33.25 -6.16 -11.55
C GLU A 608 34.59 -5.57 -11.12
N ALA A 609 34.58 -4.54 -10.25
CA ALA A 609 35.78 -3.98 -9.63
C ALA A 609 36.36 -4.84 -8.49
N GLY A 610 35.75 -5.98 -8.19
CA GLY A 610 36.22 -6.98 -7.21
C GLY A 610 35.45 -7.01 -5.89
N TRP A 611 34.43 -6.16 -5.71
CA TRP A 611 33.65 -6.16 -4.47
C TRP A 611 32.78 -7.41 -4.33
N LYS A 612 32.81 -7.99 -3.13
CA LYS A 612 32.05 -9.18 -2.76
C LYS A 612 31.04 -8.92 -1.65
N ARG A 613 31.21 -7.88 -0.84
CA ARG A 613 30.32 -7.59 0.28
C ARG A 613 29.83 -6.15 0.23
N PHE A 614 28.52 -5.98 0.34
CA PHE A 614 27.84 -4.71 0.13
C PHE A 614 26.94 -4.39 1.33
N VAL A 615 26.95 -3.14 1.76
CA VAL A 615 25.95 -2.60 2.69
C VAL A 615 25.29 -1.42 1.99
N ILE A 616 24.00 -1.55 1.71
CA ILE A 616 23.22 -0.54 0.99
C ILE A 616 22.35 0.20 2.00
N LEU A 617 22.54 1.52 2.10
CA LEU A 617 21.83 2.38 3.05
C LEU A 617 20.81 3.25 2.32
N HIS A 618 19.77 3.66 3.06
CA HIS A 618 18.77 4.63 2.61
C HIS A 618 18.02 4.22 1.33
N CYS A 619 17.65 2.95 1.20
CA CYS A 619 16.77 2.53 0.13
C CYS A 619 15.42 3.26 0.21
N ARG A 620 14.96 3.77 -0.94
CA ARG A 620 13.74 4.58 -1.11
C ARG A 620 12.98 4.13 -2.36
N GLY A 621 12.69 2.84 -2.44
CA GLY A 621 12.06 2.19 -3.60
C GLY A 621 13.04 1.77 -4.71
N HIS A 622 14.35 1.69 -4.45
CA HIS A 622 15.34 1.23 -5.44
C HIS A 622 15.08 -0.22 -5.84
N ARG A 623 15.03 -0.47 -7.14
CA ARG A 623 14.65 -1.77 -7.73
C ARG A 623 15.87 -2.56 -8.16
N PHE A 624 15.66 -3.86 -8.38
CA PHE A 624 16.64 -4.77 -9.00
C PHE A 624 17.97 -4.91 -8.24
N ILE A 625 18.00 -4.63 -6.93
CA ILE A 625 19.20 -4.84 -6.10
C ILE A 625 19.54 -6.34 -6.10
N GLY A 626 20.78 -6.68 -6.43
CA GLY A 626 21.25 -8.07 -6.57
C GLY A 626 21.07 -8.68 -7.97
N ASN A 627 20.57 -7.92 -8.93
CA ASN A 627 20.37 -8.40 -10.30
C ASN A 627 21.58 -8.08 -11.19
N GLY A 628 21.84 -8.93 -12.18
CA GLY A 628 22.83 -8.66 -13.24
C GLY A 628 24.28 -8.97 -12.87
N PHE A 629 24.55 -9.55 -11.69
CA PHE A 629 25.90 -9.93 -11.25
C PHE A 629 26.50 -11.11 -12.04
N GLY A 630 25.70 -11.80 -12.85
CA GLY A 630 26.11 -12.99 -13.58
C GLY A 630 26.02 -14.29 -12.75
N PRO A 631 26.54 -15.40 -13.28
CA PRO A 631 26.53 -16.70 -12.60
C PRO A 631 27.58 -16.77 -11.47
N ASP A 632 27.47 -17.80 -10.62
CA ASP A 632 28.47 -18.20 -9.63
C ASP A 632 28.80 -17.16 -8.54
N THR A 633 27.80 -16.42 -8.09
CA THR A 633 27.92 -15.34 -7.08
C THR A 633 27.92 -15.82 -5.62
N SER A 634 28.29 -17.09 -5.38
CA SER A 634 28.23 -17.73 -4.05
C SER A 634 29.08 -17.09 -2.94
N ASN A 635 30.03 -16.24 -3.32
CA ASN A 635 30.89 -15.47 -2.42
C ASN A 635 30.41 -14.02 -2.21
N VAL A 636 29.28 -13.64 -2.80
CA VAL A 636 28.73 -12.29 -2.71
C VAL A 636 27.70 -12.21 -1.58
N GLU A 637 27.80 -11.15 -0.77
CA GLU A 637 26.89 -10.84 0.34
C GLU A 637 26.36 -9.40 0.20
N ILE A 638 25.05 -9.20 0.30
CA ILE A 638 24.41 -7.88 0.21
C ILE A 638 23.47 -7.69 1.41
N ASP A 639 23.75 -6.70 2.24
CA ASP A 639 22.87 -6.23 3.31
C ASP A 639 22.15 -4.95 2.85
N VAL A 640 20.83 -4.88 3.03
CA VAL A 640 19.99 -3.79 2.54
C VAL A 640 19.17 -3.14 3.65
N LEU A 641 19.29 -1.82 3.80
CA LEU A 641 18.59 -1.01 4.80
C LEU A 641 17.74 0.09 4.15
N GLY A 642 16.60 0.40 4.78
CA GLY A 642 15.55 1.26 4.24
C GLY A 642 14.45 0.46 3.52
N ALA A 643 13.70 1.12 2.65
CA ALA A 643 12.61 0.49 1.90
C ALA A 643 13.07 0.19 0.46
N VAL A 644 13.24 -1.09 0.13
CA VAL A 644 13.54 -1.52 -1.26
C VAL A 644 12.31 -1.38 -2.14
N GLY A 645 12.50 -1.31 -3.46
CA GLY A 645 11.44 -1.49 -4.44
C GLY A 645 11.34 -2.93 -4.92
N ASP A 646 10.62 -3.14 -6.01
CA ASP A 646 10.44 -4.44 -6.66
C ASP A 646 11.76 -5.12 -7.06
N TYR A 647 11.69 -6.45 -7.19
CA TYR A 647 12.73 -7.29 -7.79
C TYR A 647 14.04 -7.43 -7.00
N LEU A 648 14.01 -7.26 -5.67
CA LEU A 648 15.16 -7.58 -4.82
C LEU A 648 15.59 -9.05 -5.03
N GLY A 649 16.85 -9.27 -5.39
CA GLY A 649 17.44 -10.59 -5.58
C GLY A 649 16.90 -11.38 -6.77
N SER A 650 16.28 -10.72 -7.74
CA SER A 650 15.73 -11.36 -8.93
C SER A 650 16.83 -11.83 -9.88
N GLY A 651 16.75 -13.08 -10.34
CA GLY A 651 17.77 -13.70 -11.18
C GLY A 651 19.11 -13.95 -10.49
N SER A 652 19.17 -13.80 -9.16
CA SER A 652 20.37 -14.12 -8.37
C SER A 652 20.78 -15.59 -8.54
N ASP A 653 22.09 -15.82 -8.66
CA ASP A 653 22.70 -17.15 -8.81
C ASP A 653 23.88 -17.34 -7.87
N GLY A 654 23.58 -17.54 -6.58
CA GLY A 654 24.52 -18.00 -5.56
C GLY A 654 24.63 -17.08 -4.35
N MET A 655 24.44 -15.78 -4.52
CA MET A 655 24.69 -14.78 -3.48
C MET A 655 23.77 -14.90 -2.26
N ARG A 656 24.22 -14.27 -1.18
CA ARG A 656 23.45 -14.05 0.04
C ARG A 656 22.92 -12.63 0.06
N ILE A 657 21.61 -12.47 0.24
CA ILE A 657 20.96 -11.16 0.35
C ILE A 657 20.17 -11.11 1.65
N THR A 658 20.40 -10.09 2.47
CA THR A 658 19.67 -9.82 3.72
C THR A 658 18.94 -8.49 3.59
N MET A 659 17.62 -8.52 3.75
CA MET A 659 16.76 -7.35 3.84
C MET A 659 16.40 -7.08 5.30
N HIS A 660 16.89 -5.97 5.85
CA HIS A 660 16.66 -5.53 7.23
C HIS A 660 15.31 -4.81 7.38
N GLY A 661 14.22 -5.51 7.08
CA GLY A 661 12.85 -4.99 7.13
C GLY A 661 11.95 -5.65 6.10
N ASN A 662 10.89 -4.93 5.69
CA ASN A 662 9.95 -5.41 4.67
C ASN A 662 10.53 -5.27 3.26
N ALA A 663 10.22 -6.23 2.41
CA ALA A 663 10.51 -6.18 0.97
C ALA A 663 9.21 -6.05 0.15
N GLN A 664 9.31 -5.49 -1.05
CA GLN A 664 8.15 -5.25 -1.93
C GLN A 664 7.86 -6.45 -2.82
N ASP A 665 7.34 -6.21 -4.02
CA ASP A 665 6.87 -7.24 -4.93
C ASP A 665 8.02 -7.90 -5.69
N GLN A 666 7.76 -9.13 -6.16
CA GLN A 666 8.64 -9.89 -7.06
C GLN A 666 10.05 -10.11 -6.51
N VAL A 667 10.21 -10.06 -5.19
CA VAL A 667 11.43 -10.46 -4.48
C VAL A 667 11.76 -11.91 -4.84
N ALA A 668 13.04 -12.20 -5.10
CA ALA A 668 13.51 -13.52 -5.51
C ALA A 668 12.87 -14.07 -6.80
N GLN A 669 12.33 -13.21 -7.68
CA GLN A 669 11.84 -13.67 -8.97
C GLN A 669 12.96 -14.37 -9.74
N ILE A 670 12.65 -15.52 -10.35
CA ILE A 670 13.59 -16.38 -11.09
C ILE A 670 14.91 -16.67 -10.35
N HIS A 671 14.92 -16.57 -9.01
CA HIS A 671 16.08 -16.83 -8.18
C HIS A 671 16.58 -18.27 -8.39
N LYS A 672 17.85 -18.42 -8.75
CA LYS A 672 18.40 -19.72 -9.18
C LYS A 672 19.02 -20.49 -8.03
N SER A 673 19.87 -19.82 -7.25
CA SER A 673 20.58 -20.40 -6.11
C SER A 673 21.05 -19.29 -5.16
N GLY A 674 21.47 -19.66 -3.95
CA GLY A 674 21.88 -18.72 -2.92
C GLY A 674 20.94 -18.69 -1.73
N GLU A 675 21.00 -17.62 -0.94
CA GLU A 675 20.18 -17.44 0.25
C GLU A 675 19.62 -16.01 0.32
N LEU A 676 18.31 -15.87 0.45
CA LEU A 676 17.64 -14.57 0.63
C LEU A 676 16.87 -14.57 1.94
N VAL A 677 17.10 -13.57 2.78
CA VAL A 677 16.51 -13.43 4.12
C VAL A 677 15.81 -12.08 4.21
N VAL A 678 14.54 -12.08 4.62
CA VAL A 678 13.74 -10.87 4.84
C VAL A 678 13.28 -10.81 6.30
N HIS A 679 13.70 -9.78 7.03
CA HIS A 679 13.37 -9.56 8.44
C HIS A 679 12.00 -8.87 8.66
N GLY A 680 11.13 -8.91 7.65
CA GLY A 680 9.78 -8.36 7.69
C GLY A 680 8.85 -9.14 6.76
N ASP A 681 7.86 -8.45 6.21
CA ASP A 681 6.92 -8.98 5.21
C ASP A 681 7.49 -8.89 3.79
N VAL A 682 6.96 -9.70 2.87
CA VAL A 682 7.23 -9.61 1.42
C VAL A 682 5.94 -9.33 0.64
N GLY A 683 6.07 -8.52 -0.42
CA GLY A 683 4.98 -8.17 -1.32
C GLY A 683 4.55 -9.30 -2.26
N GLN A 684 3.77 -8.91 -3.28
CA GLN A 684 3.15 -9.81 -4.24
C GLN A 684 4.19 -10.63 -5.03
N CYS A 685 3.83 -11.85 -5.42
CA CYS A 685 4.64 -12.69 -6.31
C CYS A 685 6.06 -12.98 -5.79
N TYR A 686 6.23 -13.07 -4.47
CA TYR A 686 7.49 -13.52 -3.85
C TYR A 686 7.94 -14.87 -4.42
N GLY A 687 9.18 -14.95 -4.93
CA GLY A 687 9.72 -16.16 -5.52
C GLY A 687 9.09 -16.57 -6.85
N TYR A 688 8.46 -15.64 -7.57
CA TYR A 688 7.87 -15.90 -8.90
C TYR A 688 8.87 -16.62 -9.80
N GLY A 689 8.53 -17.81 -10.28
CA GLY A 689 9.36 -18.55 -11.23
C GLY A 689 10.74 -18.97 -10.69
N ALA A 690 10.96 -18.92 -9.37
CA ALA A 690 12.22 -19.33 -8.73
C ALA A 690 12.60 -20.77 -9.12
N LYS A 691 13.90 -21.03 -9.22
CA LYS A 691 14.48 -22.32 -9.67
C LYS A 691 15.11 -23.12 -8.54
N GLY A 692 15.51 -22.46 -7.46
CA GLY A 692 16.31 -23.05 -6.39
C GLY A 692 16.60 -22.05 -5.28
N GLY A 693 17.59 -22.36 -4.44
CA GLY A 693 18.01 -21.49 -3.33
C GLY A 693 17.22 -21.70 -2.04
N ARG A 694 17.63 -20.97 -0.99
CA ARG A 694 17.00 -20.98 0.33
C ARG A 694 16.43 -19.59 0.63
N LEU A 695 15.13 -19.51 0.87
CA LEU A 695 14.44 -18.23 1.00
C LEU A 695 13.71 -18.18 2.36
N PHE A 696 13.94 -17.12 3.13
CA PHE A 696 13.46 -17.00 4.51
C PHE A 696 12.73 -15.67 4.73
N VAL A 697 11.53 -15.73 5.30
CA VAL A 697 10.71 -14.55 5.63
C VAL A 697 10.30 -14.61 7.10
N LEU A 698 10.56 -13.54 7.86
CA LEU A 698 10.10 -13.41 9.25
C LEU A 698 8.58 -13.21 9.32
N GLY A 699 8.04 -12.37 8.45
CA GLY A 699 6.63 -12.01 8.43
C GLY A 699 5.81 -12.83 7.44
N ASN A 700 4.87 -12.15 6.82
CA ASN A 700 3.90 -12.67 5.87
C ASN A 700 4.38 -12.49 4.41
N ALA A 701 3.80 -13.31 3.52
CA ALA A 701 3.90 -13.12 2.08
C ALA A 701 2.55 -12.70 1.50
N ALA A 702 2.52 -11.55 0.83
CA ALA A 702 1.38 -11.10 0.05
C ALA A 702 1.23 -11.96 -1.22
N GLY A 703 0.05 -11.88 -1.84
CA GLY A 703 -0.51 -12.82 -2.82
C GLY A 703 0.46 -13.50 -3.81
N ARG A 704 0.11 -14.74 -4.18
CA ARG A 704 0.81 -15.59 -5.15
C ARG A 704 2.29 -15.88 -4.84
N PRO A 705 2.68 -16.13 -3.57
CA PRO A 705 4.05 -16.56 -3.30
C PRO A 705 4.35 -17.90 -3.99
N MET A 706 5.56 -18.02 -4.53
CA MET A 706 6.10 -19.19 -5.24
C MET A 706 5.32 -19.59 -6.50
N ILE A 707 4.55 -18.65 -7.10
CA ILE A 707 3.87 -18.91 -8.36
C ILE A 707 4.87 -19.30 -9.47
N ASN A 708 4.56 -20.33 -10.26
CA ASN A 708 5.39 -20.84 -11.36
C ASN A 708 6.81 -21.29 -10.97
N ALA A 709 7.12 -21.43 -9.68
CA ALA A 709 8.44 -21.89 -9.27
C ALA A 709 8.66 -23.38 -9.60
N VAL A 710 9.90 -23.73 -9.96
CA VAL A 710 10.32 -25.04 -10.48
C VAL A 710 11.62 -25.46 -9.79
N GLY A 711 12.08 -26.69 -9.99
CA GLY A 711 13.40 -27.11 -9.52
C GLY A 711 13.42 -27.35 -8.01
N SER A 712 14.34 -26.71 -7.27
CA SER A 712 14.61 -27.04 -5.86
C SER A 712 14.54 -25.88 -4.85
N PRO A 713 13.62 -24.90 -4.97
CA PRO A 713 13.53 -23.82 -4.00
C PRO A 713 13.10 -24.35 -2.63
N LYS A 714 13.76 -23.89 -1.56
CA LYS A 714 13.46 -24.25 -0.17
C LYS A 714 13.07 -23.00 0.60
N VAL A 715 11.83 -22.94 1.06
CA VAL A 715 11.25 -21.67 1.56
C VAL A 715 10.72 -21.83 2.97
N ILE A 716 11.00 -20.86 3.85
CA ILE A 716 10.32 -20.67 5.14
C ILE A 716 9.57 -19.34 5.12
N ILE A 717 8.28 -19.39 5.46
CA ILE A 717 7.45 -18.23 5.79
C ILE A 717 7.02 -18.41 7.25
N ASN A 718 7.55 -17.57 8.16
CA ASN A 718 7.23 -17.71 9.58
C ASN A 718 5.83 -17.20 9.91
N GLY A 719 5.38 -16.14 9.23
CA GLY A 719 3.99 -15.68 9.24
C GLY A 719 3.09 -16.60 8.42
N THR A 720 2.30 -15.99 7.54
CA THR A 720 1.42 -16.70 6.62
C THR A 720 1.58 -16.24 5.16
N ALA A 721 0.98 -16.97 4.24
CA ALA A 721 0.75 -16.51 2.87
C ALA A 721 -0.72 -16.12 2.74
N LEU A 722 -1.00 -14.90 2.26
CA LEU A 722 -2.38 -14.39 2.26
C LEU A 722 -3.30 -15.17 1.33
N ASP A 723 -2.89 -15.42 0.07
CA ASP A 723 -3.56 -16.38 -0.81
C ASP A 723 -2.66 -16.84 -1.98
N TYR A 724 -3.13 -17.83 -2.74
CA TYR A 724 -2.50 -18.40 -3.95
C TYR A 724 -1.08 -18.93 -3.75
N LEU A 725 -0.74 -19.43 -2.55
CA LEU A 725 0.58 -20.00 -2.34
C LEU A 725 0.80 -21.24 -3.22
N ALA A 726 1.96 -21.23 -3.90
CA ALA A 726 2.44 -22.31 -4.75
C ALA A 726 1.50 -22.62 -5.94
N GLU A 727 0.85 -21.58 -6.48
CA GLU A 727 0.15 -21.70 -7.75
C GLU A 727 1.11 -22.10 -8.88
N SER A 728 0.76 -23.11 -9.66
CA SER A 728 1.58 -23.67 -10.74
C SER A 728 2.99 -24.07 -10.26
N PHE A 729 3.10 -24.57 -9.03
CA PHE A 729 4.37 -25.05 -8.48
C PHE A 729 4.78 -26.39 -9.10
N MET A 730 6.02 -26.44 -9.57
CA MET A 730 6.57 -27.49 -10.42
C MET A 730 7.94 -27.97 -9.88
N ALA A 731 8.09 -28.01 -8.56
CA ALA A 731 9.38 -28.18 -7.90
C ALA A 731 9.80 -29.64 -7.64
N GLY A 732 9.27 -30.65 -8.33
CA GLY A 732 9.67 -32.06 -8.11
C GLY A 732 9.42 -32.59 -6.68
N ASP A 733 9.82 -33.83 -6.36
CA ASP A 733 9.61 -34.39 -5.01
C ASP A 733 10.70 -33.89 -4.03
N PRO A 734 10.35 -33.28 -2.89
CA PRO A 734 11.33 -32.86 -1.87
C PRO A 734 12.29 -33.97 -1.42
N LEU A 735 11.81 -35.22 -1.37
CA LEU A 735 12.62 -36.38 -0.95
C LEU A 735 13.63 -36.81 -2.02
N GLU A 736 13.45 -36.35 -3.27
CA GLU A 736 14.37 -36.55 -4.39
C GLU A 736 15.14 -35.26 -4.74
N GLY A 737 15.18 -34.29 -3.82
CA GLY A 737 15.91 -33.02 -3.98
C GLY A 737 15.10 -31.90 -4.63
N GLY A 738 13.78 -32.08 -4.79
CA GLY A 738 12.84 -31.06 -5.20
C GLY A 738 12.61 -29.95 -4.16
N GLY A 739 11.83 -28.95 -4.53
CA GLY A 739 11.52 -27.78 -3.72
C GLY A 739 10.26 -27.93 -2.88
N PHE A 740 10.21 -27.16 -1.80
CA PHE A 740 9.10 -27.13 -0.86
C PHE A 740 8.99 -25.78 -0.15
N VAL A 741 7.82 -25.54 0.43
CA VAL A 741 7.53 -24.37 1.27
C VAL A 741 7.14 -24.82 2.67
N VAL A 742 7.63 -24.14 3.70
CA VAL A 742 7.15 -24.28 5.08
C VAL A 742 6.41 -23.02 5.49
N ILE A 743 5.21 -23.17 6.05
CA ILE A 743 4.47 -22.09 6.71
C ILE A 743 4.38 -22.39 8.20
N ASN A 744 4.86 -21.48 9.04
CA ASN A 744 4.74 -21.64 10.50
C ASN A 744 3.44 -21.03 11.05
N GLY A 745 2.82 -20.07 10.36
CA GLY A 745 1.52 -19.51 10.75
C GLY A 745 1.58 -18.78 12.10
N MET A 746 2.59 -17.94 12.29
CA MET A 746 2.85 -17.25 13.56
C MET A 746 2.73 -15.73 13.43
N MET A 747 2.47 -15.06 14.54
CA MET A 747 2.64 -13.62 14.68
C MET A 747 3.39 -13.32 15.97
N PHE A 748 3.81 -12.08 16.14
CA PHE A 748 4.43 -11.61 17.36
C PHE A 748 3.56 -10.53 17.98
N ASP A 749 3.41 -10.59 19.31
CA ASP A 749 2.82 -9.47 20.02
C ASP A 749 3.83 -8.31 20.18
N GLN A 750 3.38 -7.24 20.83
CA GLN A 750 4.19 -6.03 21.00
C GLN A 750 5.38 -6.21 21.96
N ARG A 751 5.41 -7.29 22.75
CA ARG A 751 6.55 -7.69 23.58
C ARG A 751 7.48 -8.67 22.88
N GLY A 752 7.21 -8.98 21.61
CA GLY A 752 7.98 -9.95 20.84
C GLY A 752 7.68 -11.40 21.22
N GLU A 753 6.60 -11.67 21.95
CA GLU A 753 6.16 -13.03 22.23
C GLU A 753 5.52 -13.65 21.00
N MET A 754 5.92 -14.88 20.69
CA MET A 754 5.44 -15.60 19.52
C MET A 754 4.09 -16.26 19.80
N LEU A 755 3.08 -15.88 19.01
CA LEU A 755 1.70 -16.36 19.05
C LEU A 755 1.36 -17.13 17.77
N SER A 756 0.56 -18.19 17.89
CA SER A 756 0.02 -18.87 16.69
C SER A 756 -1.11 -18.04 16.10
N LEU A 757 -1.15 -17.93 14.77
CA LEU A 757 -2.32 -17.42 14.06
C LEU A 757 -3.51 -18.34 14.29
N GLU A 758 -4.72 -17.77 14.27
CA GLU A 758 -5.94 -18.57 14.35
C GLU A 758 -6.01 -19.57 13.20
N THR A 759 -5.69 -19.15 11.98
CA THR A 759 -5.56 -20.03 10.84
C THR A 759 -4.17 -19.83 10.24
N PRO A 760 -3.33 -20.88 10.10
CA PRO A 760 -1.96 -20.70 9.62
C PRO A 760 -1.91 -20.35 8.12
N TYR A 761 -3.01 -20.53 7.38
CA TYR A 761 -3.22 -20.03 6.02
C TYR A 761 -4.68 -19.55 5.85
N PRO A 762 -4.93 -18.23 5.68
CA PRO A 762 -6.28 -17.69 5.60
C PRO A 762 -6.93 -17.81 4.22
N GLY A 763 -6.15 -18.03 3.15
CA GLY A 763 -6.65 -18.09 1.78
C GLY A 763 -7.38 -19.39 1.42
N GLY A 764 -7.89 -19.44 0.19
CA GLY A 764 -8.61 -20.58 -0.37
C GLY A 764 -7.85 -21.38 -1.44
N ASN A 765 -6.69 -20.89 -1.90
CA ASN A 765 -6.08 -21.35 -3.15
C ASN A 765 -4.68 -21.96 -3.01
N LEU A 766 -4.49 -22.96 -2.13
CA LEU A 766 -3.22 -23.70 -2.06
C LEU A 766 -3.03 -24.63 -3.26
N PHE A 767 -1.85 -24.58 -3.89
CA PHE A 767 -1.45 -25.48 -4.98
C PHE A 767 -2.33 -25.43 -6.25
N SER A 768 -3.00 -24.31 -6.51
CA SER A 768 -3.72 -24.10 -7.77
C SER A 768 -2.84 -24.45 -8.97
N LEU A 769 -3.23 -25.44 -9.78
CA LEU A 769 -2.49 -25.89 -10.98
C LEU A 769 -1.06 -26.45 -10.72
N ALA A 770 -0.71 -26.79 -9.49
CA ALA A 770 0.60 -27.36 -9.18
C ALA A 770 0.77 -28.81 -9.71
N SER A 771 2.01 -29.19 -10.04
CA SER A 771 2.35 -30.54 -10.52
C SER A 771 3.54 -31.17 -9.81
N GLY A 772 4.25 -30.43 -8.95
CA GLY A 772 5.34 -30.96 -8.12
C GLY A 772 5.57 -30.11 -6.87
N GLY A 773 6.42 -30.60 -5.96
CA GLY A 773 6.75 -29.98 -4.68
C GLY A 773 5.89 -30.44 -3.50
N ALA A 774 6.15 -29.88 -2.33
CA ALA A 774 5.31 -30.03 -1.14
C ALA A 774 5.19 -28.73 -0.35
N ILE A 775 4.12 -28.63 0.44
CA ILE A 775 3.96 -27.63 1.49
C ILE A 775 3.93 -28.34 2.83
N TYR A 776 4.74 -27.88 3.78
CA TYR A 776 4.72 -28.29 5.17
C TYR A 776 4.14 -27.16 6.00
N VAL A 777 2.92 -27.34 6.51
CA VAL A 777 2.22 -26.31 7.28
C VAL A 777 2.18 -26.70 8.74
N ARG A 778 2.58 -25.80 9.63
CA ARG A 778 2.40 -25.94 11.08
C ARG A 778 0.91 -25.79 11.39
N ASP A 779 0.24 -26.90 11.63
CA ASP A 779 -1.21 -26.97 11.86
C ASP A 779 -1.55 -28.04 12.91
N PRO A 780 -1.12 -27.83 14.16
CA PRO A 780 -1.25 -28.85 15.22
C PRO A 780 -2.71 -29.17 15.58
N TYR A 781 -3.63 -28.24 15.30
CA TYR A 781 -5.05 -28.41 15.57
C TYR A 781 -5.87 -28.82 14.34
N LYS A 782 -5.22 -29.13 13.21
CA LYS A 782 -5.85 -29.57 11.96
C LYS A 782 -6.93 -28.59 11.45
N ARG A 783 -6.64 -27.29 11.53
CA ARG A 783 -7.55 -26.21 11.12
C ARG A 783 -7.67 -26.08 9.61
N LEU A 784 -6.62 -26.42 8.86
CA LEU A 784 -6.72 -26.41 7.39
C LEU A 784 -7.57 -27.57 6.90
N SER A 785 -8.49 -27.27 6.00
CA SER A 785 -9.40 -28.23 5.38
C SER A 785 -9.07 -28.48 3.91
N ASP A 786 -9.63 -29.55 3.34
CA ASP A 786 -9.47 -29.85 1.91
C ASP A 786 -10.06 -28.76 1.00
N SER A 787 -11.00 -27.93 1.48
CA SER A 787 -11.61 -26.86 0.68
C SER A 787 -10.65 -25.69 0.40
N GLN A 788 -9.55 -25.58 1.15
CA GLN A 788 -8.47 -24.62 0.89
C GLN A 788 -7.44 -25.13 -0.11
N LEU A 789 -7.56 -26.40 -0.52
CA LEU A 789 -6.65 -27.04 -1.46
C LEU A 789 -7.24 -26.97 -2.86
N ASN A 790 -6.63 -26.18 -3.73
CA ASN A 790 -7.01 -26.06 -5.14
C ASN A 790 -6.10 -26.97 -5.98
N GLY A 791 -6.21 -28.29 -5.85
CA GLY A 791 -5.32 -29.23 -6.55
C GLY A 791 -4.19 -29.79 -5.69
N GLY A 792 -4.24 -29.60 -4.37
CA GLY A 792 -3.44 -30.31 -3.38
C GLY A 792 -4.21 -31.39 -2.62
N ALA A 793 -3.50 -32.26 -1.90
CA ALA A 793 -4.06 -33.20 -0.94
C ALA A 793 -3.14 -33.35 0.27
N PHE A 794 -3.73 -33.52 1.45
CA PHE A 794 -2.97 -33.90 2.64
C PHE A 794 -2.41 -35.31 2.49
N THR A 795 -1.19 -35.49 2.98
CA THR A 795 -0.55 -36.80 3.09
C THR A 795 0.19 -36.92 4.43
N GLU A 796 0.67 -38.12 4.73
CA GLU A 796 1.39 -38.39 5.97
C GLU A 796 2.74 -37.66 5.99
N MET A 797 3.04 -37.04 7.13
CA MET A 797 4.36 -36.46 7.41
C MET A 797 5.27 -37.57 7.94
N THR A 798 6.29 -37.96 7.17
CA THR A 798 7.20 -39.06 7.53
C THR A 798 8.51 -38.55 8.15
N ASP A 799 9.30 -39.45 8.75
CA ASP A 799 10.64 -39.10 9.24
C ASP A 799 11.58 -38.61 8.11
N LEU A 800 11.38 -39.10 6.88
CA LEU A 800 12.13 -38.64 5.70
C LEU A 800 11.76 -37.21 5.32
N ASP A 801 10.49 -36.85 5.47
CA ASP A 801 10.06 -35.46 5.30
C ASP A 801 10.68 -34.55 6.36
N TRP A 802 10.71 -35.01 7.62
CA TRP A 802 11.33 -34.24 8.68
C TRP A 802 12.83 -34.03 8.44
N ALA A 803 13.54 -35.05 7.93
CA ALA A 803 14.96 -34.95 7.59
C ALA A 803 15.29 -33.87 6.54
N VAL A 804 14.32 -33.46 5.69
CA VAL A 804 14.51 -32.35 4.75
C VAL A 804 14.06 -31.00 5.32
N VAL A 805 13.08 -30.98 6.23
CA VAL A 805 12.52 -29.76 6.84
C VAL A 805 13.38 -29.25 8.01
N GLU A 806 13.84 -30.14 8.88
CA GLU A 806 14.56 -29.79 10.12
C GLU A 806 15.78 -28.89 9.87
N PRO A 807 16.68 -29.18 8.92
CA PRO A 807 17.85 -28.32 8.70
C PRO A 807 17.46 -26.90 8.26
N LEU A 808 16.32 -26.75 7.58
CA LEU A 808 15.83 -25.45 7.15
C LEU A 808 15.24 -24.67 8.33
N LEU A 809 14.55 -25.34 9.26
CA LEU A 809 14.07 -24.72 10.50
C LEU A 809 15.21 -24.36 11.47
N GLN A 810 16.28 -25.16 11.52
CA GLN A 810 17.50 -24.79 12.27
C GLN A 810 18.16 -23.54 11.67
N ARG A 811 18.24 -23.47 10.32
CA ARG A 811 18.73 -22.26 9.64
C ARG A 811 17.81 -21.05 9.87
N ASN A 812 16.51 -21.27 10.00
CA ASN A 812 15.53 -20.26 10.36
C ASN A 812 15.75 -19.71 11.79
N GLU A 813 16.10 -20.58 12.74
CA GLU A 813 16.49 -20.18 14.10
C GLU A 813 17.72 -19.27 14.08
N GLU A 814 18.74 -19.62 13.28
CA GLU A 814 19.94 -18.78 13.13
C GLU A 814 19.59 -17.37 12.62
N HIS A 815 18.66 -17.23 11.68
CA HIS A 815 18.27 -15.94 11.09
C HIS A 815 17.34 -15.11 11.97
N PHE A 816 16.33 -15.74 12.60
CA PHE A 816 15.26 -15.01 13.26
C PHE A 816 15.19 -15.21 14.77
N GLY A 817 15.89 -16.22 15.31
CA GLY A 817 15.95 -16.49 16.75
C GLY A 817 14.69 -17.17 17.23
N ILE A 818 13.97 -17.81 16.32
CA ILE A 818 12.78 -18.61 16.58
C ILE A 818 13.24 -20.04 16.84
N PRO A 819 13.27 -20.51 18.10
CA PRO A 819 13.83 -21.82 18.40
C PRO A 819 13.01 -22.93 17.78
N LEU A 820 13.67 -23.94 17.20
CA LEU A 820 12.98 -25.12 16.64
C LEU A 820 12.07 -25.78 17.69
N GLN A 821 12.55 -25.91 18.93
CA GLN A 821 11.78 -26.44 20.04
C GLN A 821 10.48 -25.65 20.26
N ARG A 822 10.53 -24.32 20.11
CA ARG A 822 9.37 -23.45 20.29
C ARG A 822 8.34 -23.66 19.18
N LEU A 823 8.78 -23.88 17.93
CA LEU A 823 7.88 -24.26 16.83
C LEU A 823 7.20 -25.62 17.08
N LEU A 824 7.89 -26.57 17.69
CA LEU A 824 7.34 -27.88 18.06
C LEU A 824 6.52 -27.89 19.36
N THR A 825 6.49 -26.77 20.09
CA THR A 825 5.73 -26.67 21.33
C THR A 825 4.26 -26.36 21.04
N VAL A 826 3.35 -27.22 21.53
CA VAL A 826 1.89 -27.08 21.45
C VAL A 826 1.33 -27.22 22.86
N ASP A 827 0.49 -26.29 23.29
CA ASP A 827 -0.11 -26.26 24.63
C ASP A 827 0.92 -26.37 25.79
N GLY A 828 2.16 -25.91 25.56
CA GLY A 828 3.24 -25.92 26.54
C GLY A 828 4.12 -27.18 26.53
N GLU A 829 3.80 -28.18 25.71
CA GLU A 829 4.57 -29.42 25.58
C GLU A 829 5.22 -29.53 24.20
N VAL A 830 6.45 -30.06 24.14
CA VAL A 830 7.13 -30.32 22.87
C VAL A 830 6.52 -31.59 22.26
N ALA A 831 5.87 -31.44 21.11
CA ALA A 831 5.20 -32.53 20.41
C ALA A 831 6.07 -33.12 19.29
N ASN A 832 5.65 -34.27 18.77
CA ASN A 832 6.33 -34.88 17.62
C ASN A 832 6.13 -34.00 16.37
N PRO A 833 7.15 -33.80 15.51
CA PRO A 833 6.98 -33.04 14.27
C PRO A 833 5.80 -33.45 13.40
N ALA A 834 5.47 -34.74 13.31
CA ALA A 834 4.33 -35.25 12.54
C ALA A 834 2.95 -34.92 13.15
N GLU A 835 2.91 -34.52 14.42
CA GLU A 835 1.70 -34.02 15.10
C GLU A 835 1.56 -32.50 14.94
N VAL A 836 2.66 -31.79 14.68
CA VAL A 836 2.71 -30.34 14.56
C VAL A 836 2.59 -29.88 13.11
N TYR A 837 3.29 -30.55 12.19
CA TYR A 837 3.32 -30.21 10.77
C TYR A 837 2.52 -31.20 9.94
N ARG A 838 1.73 -30.66 9.00
CA ARG A 838 0.99 -31.43 8.00
C ARG A 838 1.64 -31.23 6.63
N LYS A 839 1.73 -32.32 5.88
CA LYS A 839 2.25 -32.31 4.52
C LYS A 839 1.10 -32.21 3.51
N ILE A 840 1.25 -31.31 2.55
CA ILE A 840 0.37 -31.16 1.41
C ILE A 840 1.21 -31.41 0.16
N ILE A 841 0.68 -32.18 -0.79
CA ILE A 841 1.30 -32.42 -2.10
C ILE A 841 0.30 -32.17 -3.22
N PRO A 842 0.74 -31.83 -4.45
CA PRO A 842 -0.16 -31.70 -5.58
C PRO A 842 -0.80 -33.04 -5.94
N VAL A 843 -2.09 -33.01 -6.30
CA VAL A 843 -2.83 -34.16 -6.79
C VAL A 843 -2.41 -34.45 -8.23
N LYS A 844 -2.25 -35.73 -8.56
CA LYS A 844 -2.06 -36.16 -9.96
C LYS A 844 -3.35 -35.92 -10.76
N SER A 845 -3.48 -34.75 -11.37
CA SER A 845 -4.63 -34.41 -12.21
C SER A 845 -4.65 -35.24 -13.50
N LYS A 846 -5.79 -35.86 -13.81
CA LYS A 846 -6.03 -36.54 -15.10
C LYS A 846 -6.06 -35.57 -16.29
N THR A 847 -6.29 -34.28 -16.06
CA THR A 847 -6.44 -33.27 -17.12
C THR A 847 -5.09 -32.84 -17.69
N LEU A 848 -4.03 -32.76 -16.86
CA LEU A 848 -2.65 -32.52 -17.31
C LEU A 848 -2.11 -33.67 -18.20
N HIS A 849 -2.68 -34.87 -18.08
CA HIS A 849 -2.37 -35.98 -18.98
C HIS A 849 -2.95 -35.82 -20.38
N ALA A 850 -3.98 -35.01 -20.61
CA ALA A 850 -4.53 -34.83 -21.95
C ALA A 850 -3.52 -34.11 -22.88
N GLU A 851 -2.79 -33.11 -22.38
CA GLU A 851 -1.72 -32.44 -23.13
C GLU A 851 -0.46 -33.30 -23.24
N ALA A 852 -0.09 -34.02 -22.17
CA ALA A 852 1.03 -34.96 -22.21
C ALA A 852 0.78 -36.15 -23.15
N ALA A 853 -0.47 -36.62 -23.26
CA ALA A 853 -0.88 -37.64 -24.23
C ALA A 853 -0.90 -37.11 -25.66
N TRP A 854 -1.11 -35.80 -25.86
CA TRP A 854 -1.05 -35.18 -27.18
C TRP A 854 0.39 -34.99 -27.67
N ALA A 855 1.31 -34.66 -26.76
CA ALA A 855 2.75 -34.57 -27.04
C ALA A 855 3.42 -35.95 -27.25
N GLY A 856 2.87 -37.02 -26.67
CA GLY A 856 3.39 -38.39 -26.81
C GLY A 856 2.99 -39.13 -28.10
N HIS A 857 2.28 -38.47 -29.03
CA HIS A 857 1.86 -39.06 -30.31
C HIS A 857 2.63 -38.51 -31.53
N ALA A 858 3.82 -37.94 -31.32
CA ALA A 858 4.76 -37.57 -32.36
C ALA A 858 6.02 -38.45 -32.30
N ASP A 859 5.85 -39.76 -32.48
CA ASP A 859 6.91 -40.71 -32.87
C ASP A 859 6.40 -41.65 -33.96
#